data_AF-A0A9X4HXP9-F1
#
_entry.id   AF-A0A9X4HXP9-F1
#
_cell.length_a   1.000
_cell.length_b   1.000
_cell.length_c   1.000
_cell.angle_alpha   90.00
_cell.angle_beta   90.00
_cell.angle_gamma   90.00
#
_symmetry.space_group_name_H-M   'P 1'
#
loop_
_entity.id
_entity.type
_entity.pdbx_description
1 polymer ?
#
loop_
_entity_poly.entity_id
_entity_poly.type
_entity_poly.pdbx_seq_one_letter_code
_entity_poly.pdbx_strand_id
1 'polypeptide(L)'
;MEDNGGGWHHALEQPQRWQGAARLMRRLAEVPDETAHQLLQITGLKLEQLRRLRVENAPAPSRLLDAFEFHQLHEQMPLLRGAALDRVFTERQPKPSAEAAAVLVRDFPTLSAHALDELLGQASGVQLDNLAQGRRVPLALAERARWLLHDTRLDRACAGVRLLRAANADSEALALGLVSETAPWPEPVRVELREAQVNGRLLMAFGAEQTADVRCIVRGEQGYHLADAASQNLELSQALLRLLEDDQKGLLGGIEGEQGLRDSLATLAAADRERAARLIGLAPVGQGLRPVHRFADGRIGYPLSGRAESSRQAIRSGIHQVFPTLTDEQMDAYLAELMQHSTGLWEHFSQLQQQLSRLREVLHGWCAEAPSVLEYARRRRVARQVRRSWRRKITNHAGEYVLTIDGERLGSLPVLPAGLDFGHVSRLVLRNMNLSEVGADFLSRFGNLIELDLAGNRLEQVPVGLERLSRLLRLNLSGNRIVMNVASERRLASLGRLAMLDLSHNPLGRAPVLTGLHQLTDVRLRDAGLETTPADVILRGHVDLRENRIPQLRQELNGLGARLQSFSLHDNPLDAQGEAALDRAAGVDRAGSRGGGSFRHRAVDQAVRDAWVGKDGALKAPRAALWESLHQEPDAQGLFQFLADFLDSDDFHEHPGYFRKRIWRILQACEQHEQLRLRVFAEVSSPRTCEDQMLLILEQLELSLLAERVSSRVPPAELEGGLVRLGRQLARLDAVDQFAAAHIRQLRRVDASIVDDIETRLFFRLRLRQPLDLPILPDTMHFEDFANVTEQDLRSVQNSVLEMENREDLIVSLAQRPFWEVHVRQRYPDRFDTLRQRFDLRLEQIEADLAAQRIDEWTHVQRGRTVMSDYQVAERDLLSTLAREAYDRLNL
;
A
#
# COMPACT_ATOMS: atom_id res chain seq x y z
N MET A 1 -35.71 3.20 -12.69
CA MET A 1 -35.06 3.95 -11.59
C MET A 1 -34.26 2.97 -10.76
N GLU A 2 -33.09 3.35 -10.24
CA GLU A 2 -32.20 2.45 -9.46
C GLU A 2 -32.05 2.93 -8.01
N ASP A 3 -32.29 2.09 -6.99
CA ASP A 3 -31.87 2.35 -5.60
C ASP A 3 -30.57 1.59 -5.29
N ASN A 4 -29.55 2.28 -4.77
CA ASN A 4 -28.21 1.72 -4.53
C ASN A 4 -27.58 2.22 -3.20
N GLY A 5 -28.38 2.58 -2.20
CA GLY A 5 -27.87 2.94 -0.86
C GLY A 5 -27.47 4.41 -0.70
N GLY A 6 -28.10 5.28 -1.49
CA GLY A 6 -27.95 6.74 -1.42
C GLY A 6 -29.01 7.50 -2.25
N GLY A 7 -30.15 6.86 -2.53
CA GLY A 7 -31.27 7.43 -3.31
C GLY A 7 -31.46 6.83 -4.71
N TRP A 8 -32.63 7.13 -5.30
CA TRP A 8 -33.08 6.64 -6.61
C TRP A 8 -32.41 7.37 -7.78
N HIS A 9 -31.84 6.66 -8.76
CA HIS A 9 -31.32 7.22 -10.01
C HIS A 9 -32.29 7.05 -11.17
N HIS A 10 -32.45 8.09 -11.99
CA HIS A 10 -33.10 7.95 -13.29
C HIS A 10 -32.04 7.63 -14.36
N ALA A 11 -32.32 6.71 -15.28
CA ALA A 11 -31.35 6.24 -16.29
C ALA A 11 -30.85 7.33 -17.26
N LEU A 12 -31.46 8.52 -17.23
CA LEU A 12 -31.12 9.68 -18.08
C LEU A 12 -30.28 10.73 -17.35
N GLU A 13 -30.01 10.55 -16.05
CA GLU A 13 -29.20 11.50 -15.30
C GLU A 13 -27.72 11.35 -15.64
N GLN A 14 -27.06 12.48 -15.85
CA GLN A 14 -25.65 12.54 -16.22
C GLN A 14 -24.85 13.31 -15.16
N PRO A 15 -24.50 12.70 -14.02
CA PRO A 15 -23.73 13.34 -12.94
C PRO A 15 -22.43 13.97 -13.42
N GLN A 16 -21.82 13.41 -14.47
CA GLN A 16 -20.64 13.96 -15.14
C GLN A 16 -20.85 15.37 -15.72
N ARG A 17 -22.09 15.71 -16.11
CA ARG A 17 -22.46 17.03 -16.65
C ARG A 17 -23.01 17.98 -15.57
N TRP A 18 -23.11 17.55 -14.31
CA TRP A 18 -23.62 18.40 -13.24
C TRP A 18 -22.58 19.45 -12.83
N GLN A 19 -23.03 20.70 -12.76
CA GLN A 19 -22.30 21.84 -12.26
C GLN A 19 -22.84 22.25 -10.88
N GLY A 20 -21.97 22.79 -10.03
CA GLY A 20 -22.30 23.23 -8.67
C GLY A 20 -22.19 22.14 -7.61
N ALA A 21 -21.68 22.50 -6.44
CA ALA A 21 -21.46 21.59 -5.32
C ALA A 21 -22.78 21.03 -4.78
N ALA A 22 -23.81 21.86 -4.58
CA ALA A 22 -25.10 21.39 -4.08
C ALA A 22 -25.81 20.43 -5.03
N ARG A 23 -25.67 20.59 -6.35
CA ARG A 23 -26.27 19.62 -7.29
C ARG A 23 -25.63 18.24 -7.16
N LEU A 24 -24.32 18.17 -6.90
CA LEU A 24 -23.62 16.92 -6.63
C LEU A 24 -23.92 16.37 -5.22
N MET A 25 -24.23 17.25 -4.26
CA MET A 25 -24.58 16.90 -2.88
C MET A 25 -26.07 16.61 -2.65
N ARG A 26 -26.99 17.01 -3.54
CA ARG A 26 -28.46 16.92 -3.39
C ARG A 26 -29.04 15.57 -2.97
N ARG A 27 -28.29 14.49 -3.20
CA ARG A 27 -28.68 13.11 -2.87
C ARG A 27 -27.92 12.53 -1.68
N LEU A 28 -27.02 13.31 -1.08
CA LEU A 28 -26.45 13.06 0.25
C LEU A 28 -27.31 13.82 1.27
N ALA A 29 -27.57 15.09 0.95
CA ALA A 29 -28.45 15.97 1.69
C ALA A 29 -28.98 17.05 0.74
N GLU A 30 -30.24 17.46 0.92
CA GLU A 30 -30.72 18.68 0.29
C GLU A 30 -30.15 19.88 1.05
N VAL A 31 -29.07 20.45 0.52
CA VAL A 31 -28.40 21.62 1.09
C VAL A 31 -28.32 22.76 0.06
N PRO A 32 -28.41 24.03 0.51
CA PRO A 32 -28.11 25.19 -0.33
C PRO A 32 -26.69 25.13 -0.92
N ASP A 33 -26.46 25.77 -2.08
CA ASP A 33 -25.14 25.88 -2.73
C ASP A 33 -24.06 26.46 -1.80
N GLU A 34 -24.44 27.43 -0.96
CA GLU A 34 -23.54 28.02 0.02
C GLU A 34 -23.10 27.00 1.08
N THR A 35 -24.02 26.26 1.67
CA THR A 35 -23.73 25.20 2.64
C THR A 35 -22.88 24.09 2.00
N ALA A 36 -23.18 23.71 0.76
CA ALA A 36 -22.37 22.72 0.04
C ALA A 36 -20.92 23.21 -0.15
N HIS A 37 -20.73 24.50 -0.48
CA HIS A 37 -19.39 25.09 -0.60
C HIS A 37 -18.66 25.13 0.74
N GLN A 38 -19.36 25.51 1.82
CA GLN A 38 -18.83 25.49 3.19
C GLN A 38 -18.34 24.10 3.58
N LEU A 39 -19.12 23.05 3.33
CA LEU A 39 -18.74 21.67 3.65
C LEU A 39 -17.52 21.19 2.86
N LEU A 40 -17.41 21.60 1.59
CA LEU A 40 -16.23 21.29 0.79
C LEU A 40 -14.97 22.01 1.30
N GLN A 41 -15.08 23.27 1.71
CA GLN A 41 -13.96 23.99 2.33
C GLN A 41 -13.55 23.36 3.67
N ILE A 42 -14.54 23.01 4.50
CA ILE A 42 -14.33 22.37 5.80
C ILE A 42 -13.60 21.03 5.64
N THR A 43 -14.04 20.17 4.72
CA THR A 43 -13.46 18.83 4.51
C THR A 43 -12.24 18.82 3.58
N GLY A 44 -12.07 19.88 2.78
CA GLY A 44 -11.08 19.94 1.69
C GLY A 44 -11.37 18.97 0.54
N LEU A 45 -12.58 18.44 0.47
CA LEU A 45 -13.01 17.64 -0.68
C LEU A 45 -13.15 18.53 -1.91
N LYS A 46 -12.70 18.02 -3.06
CA LYS A 46 -12.81 18.73 -4.34
C LYS A 46 -14.08 18.35 -5.07
N LEU A 47 -14.56 19.25 -5.92
CA LEU A 47 -15.78 19.03 -6.72
C LEU A 47 -15.65 17.78 -7.61
N GLU A 48 -14.45 17.49 -8.09
CA GLU A 48 -14.12 16.31 -8.90
C GLU A 48 -14.30 15.02 -8.10
N GLN A 49 -13.95 15.02 -6.81
CA GLN A 49 -14.13 13.87 -5.93
C GLN A 49 -15.62 13.59 -5.69
N LEU A 50 -16.43 14.63 -5.44
CA LEU A 50 -17.88 14.48 -5.35
C LEU A 50 -18.50 13.98 -6.65
N ARG A 51 -18.06 14.52 -7.80
CA ARG A 51 -18.53 14.10 -9.12
C ARG A 51 -18.22 12.62 -9.35
N ARG A 52 -17.01 12.19 -8.97
CA ARG A 52 -16.59 10.80 -9.06
C ARG A 52 -17.44 9.88 -8.19
N LEU A 53 -17.68 10.25 -6.92
CA LEU A 53 -18.59 9.50 -6.03
C LEU A 53 -19.95 9.27 -6.69
N ARG A 54 -20.45 10.26 -7.45
CA ARG A 54 -21.74 10.16 -8.17
C ARG A 54 -21.68 9.35 -9.46
N VAL A 55 -20.58 9.36 -10.19
CA VAL A 55 -20.39 8.48 -11.35
C VAL A 55 -20.22 7.02 -10.91
N GLU A 56 -19.60 6.81 -9.75
CA GLU A 56 -19.31 5.49 -9.21
C GLU A 56 -20.44 4.89 -8.36
N ASN A 57 -21.43 5.70 -7.97
CA ASN A 57 -22.45 5.38 -6.98
C ASN A 57 -21.83 4.87 -5.67
N ALA A 58 -20.75 5.52 -5.23
CA ALA A 58 -20.09 5.25 -3.96
C ALA A 58 -20.81 5.96 -2.80
N PRO A 59 -20.78 5.40 -1.57
CA PRO A 59 -21.28 6.10 -0.38
C PRO A 59 -20.48 7.38 -0.12
N ALA A 60 -21.08 8.34 0.59
CA ALA A 60 -20.32 9.51 1.03
C ALA A 60 -19.22 9.11 2.02
N PRO A 61 -18.04 9.74 1.96
CA PRO A 61 -17.02 9.61 2.99
C PRO A 61 -17.58 10.03 4.35
N SER A 62 -17.18 9.33 5.41
CA SER A 62 -17.61 9.60 6.79
C SER A 62 -17.38 11.06 7.18
N ARG A 63 -16.22 11.62 6.86
CA ARG A 63 -15.87 13.03 7.08
C ARG A 63 -16.88 14.03 6.52
N LEU A 64 -17.46 13.74 5.36
CA LEU A 64 -18.46 14.62 4.74
C LEU A 64 -19.79 14.55 5.48
N LEU A 65 -20.17 13.35 5.94
CA LEU A 65 -21.36 13.14 6.77
C LEU A 65 -21.20 13.81 8.14
N ASP A 66 -20.03 13.66 8.77
CA ASP A 66 -19.70 14.28 10.05
C ASP A 66 -19.64 15.81 9.99
N ALA A 67 -19.10 16.36 8.89
CA ALA A 67 -19.10 17.81 8.66
C ALA A 67 -20.53 18.33 8.45
N PHE A 68 -21.36 17.57 7.74
CA PHE A 68 -22.76 17.92 7.50
C PHE A 68 -23.60 17.87 8.77
N GLU A 69 -23.53 16.79 9.56
CA GLU A 69 -24.23 16.68 10.83
C GLU A 69 -23.81 17.76 11.82
N PHE A 70 -22.52 18.11 11.85
CA PHE A 70 -22.03 19.20 12.69
C PHE A 70 -22.54 20.56 12.23
N HIS A 71 -22.59 20.80 10.91
CA HIS A 71 -23.19 22.01 10.35
C HIS A 71 -24.67 22.12 10.73
N GLN A 72 -25.43 21.02 10.60
CA GLN A 72 -26.83 20.99 11.04
C GLN A 72 -26.99 21.24 12.55
N LEU A 73 -26.13 20.65 13.38
CA LEU A 73 -26.15 20.89 14.81
C LEU A 73 -25.88 22.36 15.14
N HIS A 74 -24.92 22.97 14.46
CA HIS A 74 -24.59 24.39 14.60
C HIS A 74 -25.80 25.28 14.27
N GLU A 75 -26.50 25.01 13.16
CA GLU A 75 -27.72 25.72 12.75
C GLU A 75 -28.87 25.52 13.75
N GLN A 76 -29.05 24.30 14.26
CA GLN A 76 -30.11 23.98 15.24
C GLN A 76 -29.84 24.56 16.63
N MET A 77 -28.57 24.74 17.00
CA MET A 77 -28.16 25.16 18.34
C MET A 77 -27.15 26.33 18.29
N PRO A 78 -27.58 27.52 17.81
CA PRO A 78 -26.69 28.68 17.56
C PRO A 78 -26.12 29.33 18.83
N LEU A 79 -26.58 28.88 20.01
CA LEU A 79 -26.08 29.32 21.32
C LEU A 79 -24.88 28.48 21.81
N LEU A 80 -24.68 27.27 21.28
CA LEU A 80 -23.52 26.45 21.62
C LEU A 80 -22.25 27.04 21.02
N ARG A 81 -21.16 27.00 21.79
CA ARG A 81 -19.86 27.55 21.40
C ARG A 81 -18.74 26.54 21.53
N GLY A 82 -17.85 26.49 20.55
CA GLY A 82 -16.60 25.73 20.55
C GLY A 82 -16.74 24.32 21.16
N ALA A 83 -16.03 24.06 22.26
CA ALA A 83 -16.01 22.76 22.94
C ALA A 83 -17.38 22.25 23.40
N ALA A 84 -18.35 23.12 23.67
CA ALA A 84 -19.70 22.69 24.02
C ALA A 84 -20.44 22.11 22.81
N LEU A 85 -20.22 22.67 21.62
CA LEU A 85 -20.76 22.15 20.36
C LEU A 85 -20.13 20.78 20.03
N ASP A 86 -18.81 20.66 20.19
CA ASP A 86 -18.08 19.39 19.99
C ASP A 86 -18.57 18.28 20.94
N ARG A 87 -18.84 18.63 22.21
CA ARG A 87 -19.38 17.68 23.20
C ARG A 87 -20.76 17.19 22.81
N VAL A 88 -21.69 18.09 22.46
CA VAL A 88 -23.05 17.72 22.04
C VAL A 88 -23.03 16.91 20.74
N PHE A 89 -22.15 17.24 19.80
CA PHE A 89 -21.97 16.45 18.58
C PHE A 89 -21.59 15.00 18.93
N THR A 90 -20.62 14.82 19.83
CA THR A 90 -20.15 13.50 20.26
C THR A 90 -21.24 12.72 21.01
N GLU A 91 -21.98 13.37 21.90
CA GLU A 91 -23.07 12.75 22.68
C GLU A 91 -24.26 12.31 21.82
N ARG A 92 -24.49 12.97 20.68
CA ARG A 92 -25.56 12.62 19.73
C ARG A 92 -25.21 11.47 18.78
N GLN A 93 -23.94 11.08 18.68
CA GLN A 93 -23.54 9.98 17.81
C GLN A 93 -24.18 8.67 18.30
N PRO A 94 -24.77 7.86 17.39
CA PRO A 94 -25.40 6.61 17.77
C PRO A 94 -24.37 5.65 18.37
N LYS A 95 -24.76 4.93 19.41
CA LYS A 95 -23.91 3.89 19.99
C LYS A 95 -23.77 2.74 18.99
N PRO A 96 -22.55 2.20 18.78
CA PRO A 96 -22.35 1.10 17.85
C PRO A 96 -23.13 -0.14 18.29
N SER A 97 -23.81 -0.79 17.34
CA SER A 97 -24.63 -1.97 17.58
C SER A 97 -23.86 -3.31 17.49
N ALA A 98 -22.63 -3.29 16.95
CA ALA A 98 -21.83 -4.50 16.70
C ALA A 98 -20.67 -4.69 17.69
N GLU A 99 -20.40 -5.92 18.12
CA GLU A 99 -19.26 -6.26 18.98
C GLU A 99 -17.91 -5.87 18.35
N ALA A 100 -17.76 -6.05 17.03
CA ALA A 100 -16.57 -5.63 16.29
C ALA A 100 -16.32 -4.11 16.34
N ALA A 101 -17.40 -3.31 16.41
CA ALA A 101 -17.31 -1.86 16.57
C ALA A 101 -16.92 -1.47 18.01
N ALA A 102 -17.29 -2.28 19.02
CA ALA A 102 -16.94 -2.01 20.41
C ALA A 102 -15.42 -2.04 20.67
N VAL A 103 -14.69 -2.94 20.00
CA VAL A 103 -13.22 -3.00 20.10
C VAL A 103 -12.57 -1.75 19.49
N LEU A 104 -13.08 -1.27 18.35
CA LEU A 104 -12.62 -0.02 17.73
C LEU A 104 -12.90 1.19 18.61
N VAL A 105 -14.10 1.29 19.20
CA VAL A 105 -14.43 2.41 20.11
C VAL A 105 -13.62 2.37 21.40
N ARG A 106 -13.26 1.20 21.91
CA ARG A 106 -12.39 1.08 23.08
C ARG A 106 -11.00 1.67 22.83
N ASP A 107 -10.40 1.34 21.69
CA ASP A 107 -9.03 1.77 21.36
C ASP A 107 -8.99 3.18 20.72
N PHE A 108 -10.11 3.61 20.11
CA PHE A 108 -10.27 4.89 19.42
C PHE A 108 -11.61 5.58 19.82
N PRO A 109 -11.72 6.11 21.05
CA PRO A 109 -13.00 6.54 21.63
C PRO A 109 -13.63 7.78 20.98
N THR A 110 -12.87 8.51 20.18
CA THR A 110 -13.32 9.75 19.51
C THR A 110 -13.75 9.54 18.06
N LEU A 111 -13.82 8.29 17.57
CA LEU A 111 -14.36 8.00 16.24
C LEU A 111 -15.87 8.26 16.19
N SER A 112 -16.33 8.90 15.12
CA SER A 112 -17.77 9.05 14.82
C SER A 112 -18.39 7.72 14.39
N ALA A 113 -19.72 7.64 14.45
CA ALA A 113 -20.43 6.45 13.96
C ALA A 113 -20.22 6.25 12.45
N HIS A 114 -20.21 7.33 11.67
CA HIS A 114 -19.93 7.26 10.24
C HIS A 114 -18.51 6.75 9.95
N ALA A 115 -17.52 7.16 10.75
CA ALA A 115 -16.14 6.68 10.61
C ALA A 115 -16.03 5.18 10.96
N LEU A 116 -16.75 4.72 11.98
CA LEU A 116 -16.82 3.30 12.33
C LEU A 116 -17.44 2.47 11.20
N ASP A 117 -18.56 2.92 10.64
CA ASP A 117 -19.24 2.25 9.53
C ASP A 117 -18.36 2.21 8.27
N GLU A 118 -17.62 3.28 7.99
CA GLU A 118 -16.65 3.32 6.89
C GLU A 118 -15.50 2.32 7.12
N LEU A 119 -14.90 2.30 8.31
CA LEU A 119 -13.81 1.37 8.66
C LEU A 119 -14.26 -0.09 8.55
N LEU A 120 -15.43 -0.43 9.10
CA LEU A 120 -16.00 -1.78 9.03
C LEU A 120 -16.42 -2.16 7.62
N GLY A 121 -16.90 -1.19 6.83
CA GLY A 121 -17.23 -1.39 5.42
C GLY A 121 -16.02 -1.67 4.53
N GLN A 122 -14.85 -1.15 4.92
CA GLN A 122 -13.56 -1.33 4.23
C GLN A 122 -12.71 -2.48 4.80
N ALA A 123 -13.12 -3.07 5.91
CA ALA A 123 -12.41 -4.19 6.53
C ALA A 123 -12.58 -5.48 5.71
N SER A 124 -11.50 -6.26 5.60
CA SER A 124 -11.58 -7.62 5.05
C SER A 124 -12.31 -8.56 6.00
N GLY A 125 -12.84 -9.67 5.50
CA GLY A 125 -13.52 -10.65 6.38
C GLY A 125 -12.59 -11.22 7.47
N VAL A 126 -11.29 -11.33 7.20
CA VAL A 126 -10.28 -11.72 8.21
C VAL A 126 -10.17 -10.66 9.32
N GLN A 127 -10.14 -9.38 8.95
CA GLN A 127 -10.05 -8.29 9.92
C GLN A 127 -11.31 -8.20 10.80
N LEU A 128 -12.49 -8.43 10.22
CA LEU A 128 -13.75 -8.48 10.97
C LEU A 128 -13.80 -9.67 11.94
N ASP A 129 -13.31 -10.84 11.51
CA ASP A 129 -13.23 -12.01 12.39
C ASP A 129 -12.22 -11.78 13.52
N ASN A 130 -11.08 -11.13 13.24
CA ASN A 130 -10.11 -10.72 14.27
C ASN A 130 -10.68 -9.68 15.24
N LEU A 131 -11.56 -8.78 14.79
CA LEU A 131 -12.26 -7.84 15.68
C LEU A 131 -13.34 -8.52 16.53
N ALA A 132 -14.01 -9.54 16.00
CA ALA A 132 -15.06 -10.28 16.70
C ALA A 132 -14.47 -11.29 17.71
N GLN A 133 -13.39 -11.98 17.34
CA GLN A 133 -12.72 -12.99 18.18
C GLN A 133 -11.63 -12.38 19.07
N GLY A 134 -10.93 -11.36 18.56
CA GLY A 134 -9.78 -10.74 19.18
C GLY A 134 -10.19 -9.57 20.05
N ARG A 135 -9.54 -9.46 21.21
CA ARG A 135 -9.63 -8.27 22.07
C ARG A 135 -8.88 -7.07 21.47
N ARG A 136 -8.49 -7.02 20.20
CA ARG A 136 -7.59 -5.99 19.63
C ARG A 136 -7.94 -5.62 18.20
N VAL A 137 -7.66 -4.37 17.83
CA VAL A 137 -7.85 -3.85 16.48
C VAL A 137 -6.70 -4.31 15.55
N PRO A 138 -6.99 -4.91 14.37
CA PRO A 138 -5.97 -5.23 13.37
C PRO A 138 -5.16 -4.02 12.92
N LEU A 139 -3.86 -4.20 12.62
CA LEU A 139 -2.93 -3.08 12.38
C LEU A 139 -3.38 -2.16 11.24
N ALA A 140 -3.83 -2.74 10.12
CA ALA A 140 -4.35 -1.96 8.99
C ALA A 140 -5.60 -1.13 9.35
N LEU A 141 -6.49 -1.64 10.20
CA LEU A 141 -7.65 -0.87 10.66
C LEU A 141 -7.26 0.19 11.68
N ALA A 142 -6.31 -0.10 12.57
CA ALA A 142 -5.76 0.87 13.50
C ALA A 142 -5.03 2.03 12.80
N GLU A 143 -4.34 1.77 11.70
CA GLU A 143 -3.74 2.80 10.84
C GLU A 143 -4.82 3.70 10.21
N ARG A 144 -5.84 3.11 9.59
CA ARG A 144 -6.96 3.86 8.99
C ARG A 144 -7.75 4.66 10.01
N ALA A 145 -7.97 4.11 11.20
CA ALA A 145 -8.64 4.80 12.30
C ALA A 145 -7.87 6.05 12.74
N ARG A 146 -6.53 5.96 12.88
CA ARG A 146 -5.68 7.11 13.22
C ARG A 146 -5.77 8.22 12.15
N TRP A 147 -5.78 7.85 10.87
CA TRP A 147 -5.96 8.80 9.77
C TRP A 147 -7.34 9.49 9.80
N LEU A 148 -8.41 8.75 10.05
CA LEU A 148 -9.75 9.33 10.17
C LEU A 148 -9.84 10.30 11.36
N LEU A 149 -9.25 9.96 12.51
CA LEU A 149 -9.21 10.85 13.67
C LEU A 149 -8.41 12.13 13.40
N HIS A 150 -7.25 12.00 12.74
CA HIS A 150 -6.45 13.13 12.31
C HIS A 150 -7.23 14.07 11.40
N ASP A 151 -7.81 13.52 10.34
CA ASP A 151 -8.58 14.28 9.36
C ASP A 151 -9.83 14.92 9.98
N THR A 152 -10.51 14.23 10.90
CA THR A 152 -11.68 14.76 11.61
C THR A 152 -11.32 15.93 12.53
N ARG A 153 -10.19 15.85 13.24
CA ARG A 153 -9.68 16.98 14.07
C ARG A 153 -9.36 18.20 13.20
N LEU A 154 -8.75 18.00 12.04
CA LEU A 154 -8.49 19.06 11.08
C LEU A 154 -9.79 19.66 10.51
N ASP A 155 -10.77 18.83 10.18
CA ASP A 155 -12.08 19.29 9.68
C ASP A 155 -12.81 20.11 10.75
N ARG A 156 -12.72 19.73 12.04
CA ARG A 156 -13.27 20.51 13.17
C ARG A 156 -12.58 21.86 13.31
N ALA A 157 -11.26 21.91 13.20
CA ALA A 157 -10.51 23.17 13.21
C ALA A 157 -10.96 24.11 12.08
N CYS A 158 -11.10 23.59 10.87
CA CYS A 158 -11.59 24.36 9.71
C CYS A 158 -13.06 24.76 9.83
N ALA A 159 -13.91 23.92 10.42
CA ALA A 159 -15.29 24.25 10.73
C ALA A 159 -15.37 25.47 11.65
N GLY A 160 -14.55 25.54 12.70
CA GLY A 160 -14.54 26.68 13.61
C GLY A 160 -13.93 27.97 13.05
N VAL A 161 -13.16 27.90 11.96
CA VAL A 161 -12.74 29.09 11.18
C VAL A 161 -13.88 29.59 10.29
N ARG A 162 -14.68 28.68 9.72
CA ARG A 162 -15.75 29.00 8.76
C ARG A 162 -17.06 29.42 9.42
N LEU A 163 -17.50 28.64 10.41
CA LEU A 163 -18.79 28.77 11.09
C LEU A 163 -18.63 29.67 12.32
N LEU A 164 -19.54 30.63 12.48
CA LEU A 164 -19.55 31.53 13.64
C LEU A 164 -19.66 30.71 14.93
N ARG A 165 -19.06 31.15 16.04
CA ARG A 165 -19.19 30.47 17.36
C ARG A 165 -18.70 29.03 17.44
N ALA A 166 -18.30 28.39 16.34
CA ALA A 166 -17.76 27.04 16.32
C ALA A 166 -16.25 27.00 16.59
N ALA A 167 -15.61 28.17 16.76
CA ALA A 167 -14.19 28.27 17.06
C ALA A 167 -13.83 27.48 18.33
N ASN A 168 -12.84 26.60 18.20
CA ASN A 168 -12.21 25.89 19.31
C ASN A 168 -10.70 26.19 19.34
N ALA A 169 -9.96 25.58 20.25
CA ALA A 169 -8.52 25.83 20.40
C ALA A 169 -7.71 25.54 19.12
N ASP A 170 -8.11 24.53 18.33
CA ASP A 170 -7.46 24.23 17.06
C ASP A 170 -7.83 25.28 15.99
N SER A 171 -9.07 25.76 15.96
CA SER A 171 -9.47 26.88 15.08
C SER A 171 -8.74 28.18 15.42
N GLU A 172 -8.51 28.45 16.72
CA GLU A 172 -7.71 29.58 17.20
C GLU A 172 -6.28 29.51 16.66
N ALA A 173 -5.63 28.36 16.83
CA ALA A 173 -4.27 28.11 16.32
C ALA A 173 -4.21 28.23 14.79
N LEU A 174 -5.20 27.66 14.10
CA LEU A 174 -5.28 27.70 12.65
C LEU A 174 -5.44 29.13 12.13
N ALA A 175 -6.38 29.90 12.68
CA ALA A 175 -6.65 31.26 12.21
C ALA A 175 -5.46 32.20 12.44
N LEU A 176 -4.90 32.21 13.66
CA LEU A 176 -3.75 33.06 13.99
C LEU A 176 -2.48 32.64 13.24
N GLY A 177 -2.26 31.33 13.07
CA GLY A 177 -1.14 30.79 12.32
C GLY A 177 -1.20 31.11 10.83
N LEU A 178 -2.39 30.98 10.21
CA LEU A 178 -2.59 31.34 8.80
C LEU A 178 -2.33 32.83 8.56
N VAL A 179 -2.84 33.69 9.45
CA VAL A 179 -2.55 35.13 9.40
C VAL A 179 -1.04 35.37 9.53
N SER A 180 -0.39 34.81 10.55
CA SER A 180 1.03 35.06 10.81
C SER A 180 1.96 34.61 9.68
N GLU A 181 1.62 33.53 8.96
CA GLU A 181 2.44 33.02 7.85
C GLU A 181 2.10 33.70 6.51
N THR A 182 0.84 34.09 6.26
CA THR A 182 0.43 34.69 4.97
C THR A 182 0.49 36.22 4.95
N ALA A 183 0.24 36.86 6.09
CA ALA A 183 0.33 38.30 6.29
C ALA A 183 1.06 38.58 7.62
N PRO A 184 2.39 38.43 7.66
CA PRO A 184 3.18 38.53 8.88
C PRO A 184 2.93 39.83 9.64
N TRP A 185 2.99 39.75 10.97
CA TRP A 185 2.88 40.92 11.83
C TRP A 185 4.13 41.82 11.68
N PRO A 186 3.98 43.17 11.66
CA PRO A 186 5.12 44.08 11.61
C PRO A 186 6.10 43.88 12.77
N GLU A 187 7.39 44.19 12.59
CA GLU A 187 8.45 43.90 13.58
C GLU A 187 8.25 44.43 15.02
N PRO A 188 7.54 45.55 15.31
CA PRO A 188 7.27 45.91 16.71
C PRO A 188 6.05 45.20 17.31
N VAL A 189 5.26 44.44 16.53
CA VAL A 189 3.95 43.91 16.93
C VAL A 189 4.07 42.45 17.36
N ARG A 190 3.59 42.15 18.56
CA ARG A 190 3.35 40.79 19.05
C ARG A 190 1.87 40.60 19.33
N VAL A 191 1.28 39.56 18.76
CA VAL A 191 -0.13 39.21 19.00
C VAL A 191 -0.19 38.05 19.96
N GLU A 192 -0.94 38.21 21.06
CA GLU A 192 -1.12 37.19 22.09
C GLU A 192 -2.58 36.79 22.20
N LEU A 193 -2.84 35.49 22.39
CA LEU A 193 -4.14 34.98 22.79
C LEU A 193 -4.04 34.48 24.23
N ARG A 194 -4.88 35.01 25.11
CA ARG A 194 -4.87 34.72 26.55
C ARG A 194 -6.23 34.24 27.05
N GLU A 195 -6.20 33.46 28.12
CA GLU A 195 -7.41 32.88 28.72
C GLU A 195 -7.98 33.76 29.85
N ALA A 196 -9.31 33.95 29.84
CA ALA A 196 -10.15 34.63 30.83
C ALA A 196 -9.91 36.14 31.02
N GLN A 197 -8.66 36.59 31.10
CA GLN A 197 -8.29 37.99 31.35
C GLN A 197 -6.97 38.38 30.65
N VAL A 198 -6.70 39.68 30.52
CA VAL A 198 -5.51 40.22 29.82
C VAL A 198 -4.19 39.72 30.43
N ASN A 199 -4.12 39.49 31.74
CA ASN A 199 -2.95 38.90 32.41
C ASN A 199 -3.10 37.39 32.66
N GLY A 200 -4.04 36.74 31.98
CA GLY A 200 -4.33 35.32 32.12
C GLY A 200 -3.29 34.43 31.46
N ARG A 201 -3.54 33.11 31.50
CA ARG A 201 -2.66 32.10 30.89
C ARG A 201 -2.48 32.40 29.40
N LEU A 202 -1.23 32.49 28.95
CA LEU A 202 -0.90 32.59 27.54
C LEU A 202 -1.24 31.26 26.85
N LEU A 203 -2.13 31.33 25.85
CA LEU A 203 -2.52 30.18 25.03
C LEU A 203 -1.62 30.06 23.81
N MET A 204 -1.34 31.18 23.14
CA MET A 204 -0.43 31.27 21.99
C MET A 204 0.03 32.71 21.77
N ALA A 205 1.17 32.88 21.10
CA ALA A 205 1.72 34.17 20.71
C ALA A 205 2.39 34.09 19.34
N PHE A 206 2.32 35.17 18.57
CA PHE A 206 2.97 35.34 17.27
C PHE A 206 3.69 36.69 17.23
N GLY A 207 4.89 36.72 16.64
CA GLY A 207 5.81 37.88 16.70
C GLY A 207 6.97 37.68 17.69
N ALA A 208 7.93 38.59 17.69
CA ALA A 208 9.14 38.48 18.52
C ALA A 208 8.82 38.56 20.03
N GLU A 209 9.65 37.94 20.89
CA GLU A 209 9.44 37.90 22.34
C GLU A 209 9.74 39.22 23.05
N GLN A 210 10.59 40.07 22.46
CA GLN A 210 11.05 41.32 23.07
C GLN A 210 10.52 42.54 22.30
N THR A 211 9.20 42.64 22.14
CA THR A 211 8.56 43.80 21.50
C THR A 211 7.79 44.67 22.49
N ALA A 212 7.66 45.96 22.18
CA ALA A 212 6.94 46.92 23.02
C ALA A 212 5.44 47.01 22.70
N ASP A 213 5.02 46.70 21.46
CA ASP A 213 3.60 46.70 21.05
C ASP A 213 3.04 45.27 21.14
N VAL A 214 2.33 44.98 22.23
CA VAL A 214 1.66 43.70 22.48
C VAL A 214 0.15 43.87 22.32
N ARG A 215 -0.40 43.28 21.25
CA ARG A 215 -1.84 43.26 20.96
C ARG A 215 -2.45 41.97 21.48
N CYS A 216 -3.23 42.04 22.56
CA CYS A 216 -3.78 40.87 23.22
C CYS A 216 -5.27 40.64 22.89
N ILE A 217 -5.60 39.44 22.42
CA ILE A 217 -6.94 38.86 22.34
C ILE A 217 -7.16 38.03 23.60
N VAL A 218 -8.28 38.22 24.27
CA VAL A 218 -8.66 37.45 25.47
C VAL A 218 -9.87 36.58 25.17
N ARG A 219 -9.75 35.28 25.41
CA ARG A 219 -10.82 34.29 25.34
C ARG A 219 -11.62 34.27 26.65
N GLY A 220 -12.86 34.73 26.62
CA GLY A 220 -13.82 34.66 27.73
C GLY A 220 -14.91 33.61 27.51
N GLU A 221 -15.82 33.45 28.47
CA GLU A 221 -16.91 32.47 28.39
C GLU A 221 -17.94 32.77 27.28
N GLN A 222 -18.14 34.06 26.98
CA GLN A 222 -19.15 34.57 26.04
C GLN A 222 -18.55 35.05 24.70
N GLY A 223 -17.28 34.72 24.42
CA GLY A 223 -16.57 35.11 23.20
C GLY A 223 -15.21 35.74 23.46
N TYR A 224 -14.72 36.52 22.49
CA TYR A 224 -13.41 37.16 22.54
C TYR A 224 -13.53 38.65 22.88
N HIS A 225 -12.48 39.23 23.44
CA HIS A 225 -12.37 40.67 23.59
C HIS A 225 -10.92 41.10 23.42
N LEU A 226 -10.71 42.36 23.06
CA LEU A 226 -9.37 42.95 22.99
C LEU A 226 -9.01 43.55 24.34
N ALA A 227 -7.72 43.64 24.64
CA ALA A 227 -7.23 44.25 25.88
C ALA A 227 -7.63 45.74 26.03
N ASP A 228 -7.85 46.43 24.91
CA ASP A 228 -8.34 47.81 24.88
C ASP A 228 -9.87 47.83 25.02
N ALA A 229 -10.36 48.26 26.18
CA ALA A 229 -11.55 47.75 26.86
C ALA A 229 -12.94 48.16 26.31
N ALA A 230 -13.08 48.51 25.03
CA ALA A 230 -14.36 49.02 24.49
C ALA A 230 -15.29 47.96 23.88
N SER A 231 -14.84 46.71 23.67
CA SER A 231 -15.63 45.71 22.93
C SER A 231 -15.55 44.32 23.54
N GLN A 232 -16.69 43.86 24.04
CA GLN A 232 -16.87 42.54 24.64
C GLN A 232 -17.67 41.62 23.71
N ASN A 233 -17.55 40.31 23.90
CA ASN A 233 -18.32 39.28 23.20
C ASN A 233 -18.14 39.26 21.66
N LEU A 234 -16.93 39.52 21.18
CA LEU A 234 -16.56 39.41 19.77
C LEU A 234 -16.46 37.94 19.33
N GLU A 235 -16.64 37.72 18.03
CA GLU A 235 -16.20 36.48 17.36
C GLU A 235 -14.69 36.55 17.07
N LEU A 236 -14.03 35.40 16.92
CA LEU A 236 -12.57 35.35 16.67
C LEU A 236 -12.16 36.15 15.43
N SER A 237 -12.93 36.03 14.34
CA SER A 237 -12.76 36.79 13.11
C SER A 237 -12.89 38.31 13.34
N GLN A 238 -13.79 38.75 14.21
CA GLN A 238 -13.95 40.18 14.53
C GLN A 238 -12.77 40.71 15.32
N ALA A 239 -12.27 39.94 16.28
CA ALA A 239 -11.08 40.30 17.04
C ALA A 239 -9.86 40.41 16.12
N LEU A 240 -9.65 39.42 15.24
CA LEU A 240 -8.56 39.43 14.26
C LEU A 240 -8.67 40.60 13.27
N LEU A 241 -9.84 40.82 12.68
CA LEU A 241 -10.05 41.90 11.70
C LEU A 241 -9.70 43.28 12.25
N ARG A 242 -9.93 43.51 13.55
CA ARG A 242 -9.60 44.76 14.23
C ARG A 242 -8.12 44.93 14.53
N LEU A 243 -7.38 43.83 14.64
CA LEU A 243 -5.93 43.84 14.85
C LEU A 243 -5.14 43.96 13.54
N LEU A 244 -5.74 43.54 12.42
CA LEU A 244 -5.13 43.58 11.10
C LEU A 244 -5.02 45.00 10.55
N GLU A 245 -3.84 45.34 10.05
CA GLU A 245 -3.58 46.58 9.31
C GLU A 245 -4.06 46.46 7.85
N ASP A 246 -4.26 47.58 7.17
CA ASP A 246 -4.83 47.58 5.81
C ASP A 246 -3.95 46.85 4.78
N ASP A 247 -2.63 46.92 4.93
CA ASP A 247 -1.67 46.16 4.12
C ASP A 247 -1.84 44.64 4.33
N GLN A 248 -2.02 44.20 5.58
CA GLN A 248 -2.26 42.79 5.91
C GLN A 248 -3.61 42.30 5.36
N LYS A 249 -4.65 43.14 5.42
CA LYS A 249 -5.95 42.85 4.78
C LYS A 249 -5.83 42.71 3.26
N GLY A 250 -4.94 43.50 2.64
CA GLY A 250 -4.57 43.39 1.23
C GLY A 250 -3.92 42.04 0.90
N LEU A 251 -2.91 41.62 1.67
CA LEU A 251 -2.21 40.33 1.51
C LEU A 251 -3.13 39.11 1.69
N LEU A 252 -4.17 39.23 2.52
CA LEU A 252 -5.19 38.20 2.72
C LEU A 252 -6.32 38.26 1.68
N GLY A 253 -6.10 38.91 0.53
CA GLY A 253 -7.03 38.92 -0.60
C GLY A 253 -8.01 40.09 -0.62
N GLY A 254 -7.68 41.22 0.00
CA GLY A 254 -8.52 42.42 -0.01
C GLY A 254 -9.78 42.27 0.84
N ILE A 255 -9.60 41.93 2.12
CA ILE A 255 -10.70 41.62 3.03
C ILE A 255 -11.60 42.85 3.28
N GLU A 256 -12.87 42.72 2.93
CA GLU A 256 -13.94 43.63 3.34
C GLU A 256 -14.82 42.98 4.42
N GLY A 257 -14.67 43.43 5.67
CA GLY A 257 -15.49 42.97 6.78
C GLY A 257 -15.19 41.55 7.30
N GLU A 258 -15.98 41.11 8.27
CA GLU A 258 -15.76 39.85 8.99
C GLU A 258 -15.95 38.61 8.10
N GLN A 259 -16.95 38.64 7.23
CA GLN A 259 -17.24 37.53 6.33
C GLN A 259 -16.11 37.31 5.33
N GLY A 260 -15.54 38.39 4.78
CA GLY A 260 -14.37 38.32 3.89
C GLY A 260 -13.16 37.67 4.55
N LEU A 261 -12.88 37.96 5.84
CA LEU A 261 -11.77 37.33 6.57
C LEU A 261 -12.02 35.82 6.74
N ARG A 262 -13.24 35.42 7.12
CA ARG A 262 -13.58 34.00 7.28
C ARG A 262 -13.48 33.24 5.96
N ASP A 263 -13.97 33.81 4.87
CA ASP A 263 -13.91 33.20 3.55
C ASP A 263 -12.46 33.05 3.05
N SER A 264 -11.62 34.07 3.28
CA SER A 264 -10.19 34.02 2.97
C SER A 264 -9.45 32.95 3.77
N LEU A 265 -9.60 32.95 5.10
CA LEU A 265 -8.95 31.96 5.96
C LEU A 265 -9.42 30.53 5.68
N ALA A 266 -10.72 30.32 5.43
CA ALA A 266 -11.26 29.01 5.05
C ALA A 266 -10.71 28.54 3.70
N THR A 267 -10.54 29.45 2.74
CA THR A 267 -9.95 29.15 1.43
C THR A 267 -8.47 28.77 1.56
N LEU A 268 -7.70 29.52 2.34
CA LEU A 268 -6.29 29.20 2.63
C LEU A 268 -6.15 27.83 3.31
N ALA A 269 -6.98 27.54 4.31
CA ALA A 269 -6.97 26.26 5.01
C ALA A 269 -7.36 25.07 4.09
N ALA A 270 -8.30 25.29 3.17
CA ALA A 270 -8.74 24.26 2.23
C ALA A 270 -7.73 24.02 1.08
N ALA A 271 -7.00 25.06 0.66
CA ALA A 271 -6.01 24.98 -0.41
C ALA A 271 -4.77 24.17 0.00
N ASP A 272 -4.32 24.31 1.25
CA ASP A 272 -3.16 23.60 1.78
C ASP A 272 -3.47 22.98 3.15
N ARG A 273 -4.01 21.75 3.12
CA ARG A 273 -4.41 21.03 4.33
C ARG A 273 -3.23 20.57 5.17
N GLU A 274 -2.07 20.35 4.56
CA GLU A 274 -0.87 19.94 5.30
C GLU A 274 -0.34 21.11 6.13
N ARG A 275 -0.29 22.30 5.54
CA ARG A 275 -0.03 23.55 6.27
C ARG A 275 -1.03 23.75 7.39
N ALA A 276 -2.33 23.57 7.12
CA ALA A 276 -3.37 23.70 8.15
C ALA A 276 -3.18 22.71 9.32
N ALA A 277 -2.84 21.44 9.03
CA ALA A 277 -2.55 20.44 10.06
C ALA A 277 -1.32 20.82 10.92
N ARG A 278 -0.24 21.30 10.29
CA ARG A 278 0.97 21.76 11.00
C ARG A 278 0.66 22.90 11.97
N LEU A 279 -0.16 23.86 11.55
CA LEU A 279 -0.50 25.04 12.35
C LEU A 279 -1.29 24.69 13.62
N ILE A 280 -2.04 23.58 13.63
CA ILE A 280 -2.79 23.11 14.82
C ILE A 280 -2.01 22.07 15.65
N GLY A 281 -0.72 21.92 15.39
CA GLY A 281 0.15 20.99 16.11
C GLY A 281 -0.18 19.53 15.88
N LEU A 282 -0.87 19.19 14.78
CA LEU A 282 -0.95 17.80 14.34
C LEU A 282 0.43 17.41 13.84
N ALA A 283 1.06 16.46 14.54
CA ALA A 283 2.22 15.77 13.99
C ALA A 283 1.79 15.10 12.68
N PRO A 284 2.62 15.11 11.63
CA PRO A 284 2.35 14.33 10.43
C PRO A 284 2.11 12.88 10.85
N VAL A 285 0.87 12.40 10.77
CA VAL A 285 0.55 11.01 11.05
C VAL A 285 1.29 10.19 10.02
N GLY A 286 2.20 9.31 10.47
CA GLY A 286 2.87 8.26 9.70
C GLY A 286 2.91 8.59 8.23
N GLN A 287 3.82 9.48 7.87
CA GLN A 287 3.71 10.31 6.68
C GLN A 287 3.80 9.48 5.37
N GLY A 288 3.97 8.14 5.44
CA GLY A 288 3.93 7.22 4.31
C GLY A 288 2.65 7.42 3.52
N LEU A 289 2.70 7.12 2.21
CA LEU A 289 1.60 7.25 1.26
C LEU A 289 0.28 7.07 2.00
N ARG A 290 -0.44 8.20 2.23
CA ARG A 290 -1.80 8.24 2.79
C ARG A 290 -2.47 6.97 2.32
N PRO A 291 -2.88 6.02 3.20
CA PRO A 291 -3.35 4.71 2.78
C PRO A 291 -4.29 4.99 1.64
N VAL A 292 -3.90 4.59 0.42
CA VAL A 292 -4.52 5.10 -0.81
C VAL A 292 -5.98 5.11 -0.51
N HIS A 293 -6.64 6.28 -0.55
CA HIS A 293 -8.08 6.35 -0.36
C HIS A 293 -8.64 5.41 -1.41
N ARG A 294 -8.84 4.16 -1.00
CA ARG A 294 -9.52 3.16 -1.77
C ARG A 294 -10.96 3.54 -1.54
N PHE A 295 -11.40 4.59 -2.25
CA PHE A 295 -12.66 4.39 -2.97
C PHE A 295 -12.52 3.03 -3.63
N ALA A 296 -13.57 2.21 -3.57
CA ALA A 296 -13.52 0.75 -3.69
C ALA A 296 -12.92 0.17 -5.01
N ASP A 297 -12.10 0.92 -5.76
CA ASP A 297 -11.37 0.65 -7.00
C ASP A 297 -9.89 1.12 -7.11
N GLY A 298 -9.29 1.88 -6.21
CA GLY A 298 -7.82 2.11 -6.24
C GLY A 298 -7.21 2.76 -7.51
N ARG A 299 -7.78 3.82 -8.10
CA ARG A 299 -7.08 4.69 -9.10
C ARG A 299 -7.35 6.19 -8.93
N ILE A 300 -6.49 7.06 -9.48
CA ILE A 300 -6.54 8.56 -9.57
C ILE A 300 -6.50 8.96 -11.07
N GLY A 301 -7.29 9.94 -11.55
CA GLY A 301 -7.08 10.55 -12.90
C GLY A 301 -8.21 11.41 -13.54
N TYR A 302 -7.84 12.69 -13.84
CA TYR A 302 -8.22 13.81 -14.76
C TYR A 302 -9.50 13.90 -15.67
N PRO A 303 -9.86 15.14 -16.15
CA PRO A 303 -11.21 15.52 -16.56
C PRO A 303 -11.49 15.32 -18.06
N LEU A 304 -12.77 15.09 -18.39
CA LEU A 304 -13.27 14.97 -19.76
C LEU A 304 -14.09 16.20 -20.17
N SER A 305 -13.66 16.83 -21.28
CA SER A 305 -14.34 17.86 -22.03
C SER A 305 -15.44 17.27 -22.92
N GLY A 306 -16.44 18.07 -23.31
CA GLY A 306 -17.63 17.61 -24.05
C GLY A 306 -17.87 18.30 -25.40
N ARG A 307 -18.80 17.73 -26.20
CA ARG A 307 -19.85 18.40 -27.01
C ARG A 307 -20.76 17.42 -27.80
N ALA A 308 -22.04 17.82 -27.91
CA ALA A 308 -23.18 17.55 -28.82
C ALA A 308 -23.47 16.17 -29.49
N GLU A 309 -24.76 15.80 -29.52
CA GLU A 309 -25.33 14.46 -29.75
C GLU A 309 -25.94 14.23 -31.15
N SER A 310 -25.73 13.01 -31.69
CA SER A 310 -26.50 12.34 -32.76
C SER A 310 -26.97 10.96 -32.26
N SER A 311 -27.88 10.27 -32.96
CA SER A 311 -28.38 8.92 -32.57
C SER A 311 -27.28 7.88 -32.34
N ARG A 312 -26.14 7.98 -33.06
CA ARG A 312 -24.94 7.18 -32.84
C ARG A 312 -24.20 7.56 -31.54
N GLN A 313 -24.19 8.85 -31.20
CA GLN A 313 -23.69 9.36 -29.92
C GLN A 313 -24.53 8.85 -28.73
N ALA A 314 -25.85 8.68 -28.90
CA ALA A 314 -26.73 8.15 -27.86
C ALA A 314 -26.45 6.68 -27.55
N ILE A 315 -26.21 5.85 -28.58
CA ILE A 315 -25.80 4.44 -28.41
C ILE A 315 -24.38 4.35 -27.85
N ARG A 316 -23.45 5.17 -28.35
CA ARG A 316 -22.10 5.31 -27.79
C ARG A 316 -22.16 5.70 -26.31
N SER A 317 -23.02 6.66 -25.95
CA SER A 317 -23.25 7.08 -24.57
C SER A 317 -23.88 5.97 -23.73
N GLY A 318 -24.83 5.20 -24.29
CA GLY A 318 -25.43 4.04 -23.63
C GLY A 318 -24.40 2.94 -23.33
N ILE A 319 -23.58 2.57 -24.31
CA ILE A 319 -22.49 1.60 -24.12
C ILE A 319 -21.46 2.12 -23.12
N HIS A 320 -21.14 3.42 -23.18
CA HIS A 320 -20.30 4.08 -22.18
C HIS A 320 -20.93 4.06 -20.78
N GLN A 321 -22.26 4.11 -20.63
CA GLN A 321 -22.89 3.95 -19.32
C GLN A 321 -22.72 2.52 -18.77
N VAL A 322 -22.74 1.50 -19.64
CA VAL A 322 -22.47 0.11 -19.24
C VAL A 322 -20.99 -0.06 -18.87
N PHE A 323 -20.09 0.47 -19.70
CA PHE A 323 -18.63 0.42 -19.57
C PHE A 323 -18.00 1.83 -19.45
N PRO A 324 -18.13 2.50 -18.28
CA PRO A 324 -17.76 3.91 -18.14
C PRO A 324 -16.27 4.19 -18.02
N THR A 325 -15.45 3.14 -18.07
CA THR A 325 -13.98 3.20 -17.97
C THR A 325 -13.28 3.10 -19.31
N LEU A 326 -14.01 2.82 -20.39
CA LEU A 326 -13.45 2.81 -21.73
C LEU A 326 -13.08 4.25 -22.14
N THR A 327 -11.85 4.44 -22.58
CA THR A 327 -11.43 5.72 -23.19
C THR A 327 -12.16 5.94 -24.50
N ASP A 328 -12.15 7.17 -25.02
CA ASP A 328 -12.80 7.46 -26.30
C ASP A 328 -12.24 6.59 -27.45
N GLU A 329 -10.92 6.38 -27.46
CA GLU A 329 -10.19 5.54 -28.41
C GLU A 329 -10.54 4.04 -28.23
N GLN A 330 -10.56 3.53 -27.00
CA GLN A 330 -10.98 2.15 -26.72
C GLN A 330 -12.44 1.92 -27.08
N MET A 331 -13.30 2.91 -26.87
CA MET A 331 -14.71 2.88 -27.27
C MET A 331 -14.83 2.87 -28.80
N ASP A 332 -14.03 3.66 -29.51
CA ASP A 332 -14.01 3.65 -30.98
C ASP A 332 -13.51 2.31 -31.54
N ALA A 333 -12.44 1.74 -30.96
CA ALA A 333 -11.95 0.41 -31.31
C ALA A 333 -13.02 -0.68 -31.06
N TYR A 334 -13.66 -0.62 -29.90
CA TYR A 334 -14.74 -1.54 -29.52
C TYR A 334 -15.96 -1.44 -30.47
N LEU A 335 -16.35 -0.22 -30.86
CA LEU A 335 -17.43 -0.01 -31.82
C LEU A 335 -17.05 -0.45 -33.24
N ALA A 336 -15.79 -0.26 -33.63
CA ALA A 336 -15.27 -0.70 -34.93
C ALA A 336 -15.26 -2.24 -35.03
N GLU A 337 -14.87 -2.93 -33.97
CA GLU A 337 -14.89 -4.40 -33.88
C GLU A 337 -16.32 -4.95 -34.02
N LEU A 338 -17.30 -4.35 -33.32
CA LEU A 338 -18.71 -4.72 -33.41
C LEU A 338 -19.29 -4.53 -34.82
N MET A 339 -18.87 -3.47 -35.52
CA MET A 339 -19.29 -3.20 -36.89
C MET A 339 -18.70 -4.20 -37.89
N GLN A 340 -17.48 -4.70 -37.65
CA GLN A 340 -16.88 -5.76 -38.47
C GLN A 340 -17.62 -7.11 -38.33
N HIS A 341 -18.21 -7.36 -37.16
CA HIS A 341 -18.93 -8.61 -36.86
C HIS A 341 -20.42 -8.55 -37.26
N SER A 342 -20.84 -7.54 -38.05
CA SER A 342 -22.21 -7.34 -38.56
C SER A 342 -23.32 -7.35 -37.49
N THR A 343 -22.99 -7.03 -36.23
CA THR A 343 -23.99 -6.93 -35.15
C THR A 343 -24.54 -5.50 -35.09
N GLY A 344 -25.86 -5.33 -35.06
CA GLY A 344 -26.47 -4.01 -34.92
C GLY A 344 -26.09 -3.36 -33.57
N LEU A 345 -25.55 -2.13 -33.57
CA LEU A 345 -25.09 -1.46 -32.34
C LEU A 345 -26.18 -1.33 -31.26
N TRP A 346 -27.44 -1.17 -31.67
CA TRP A 346 -28.60 -1.13 -30.77
C TRP A 346 -28.92 -2.51 -30.18
N GLU A 347 -28.83 -3.55 -30.99
CA GLU A 347 -29.08 -4.93 -30.58
C GLU A 347 -28.03 -5.39 -29.56
N HIS A 348 -26.76 -5.07 -29.81
CA HIS A 348 -25.67 -5.30 -28.87
C HIS A 348 -25.84 -4.52 -27.56
N PHE A 349 -26.19 -3.23 -27.64
CA PHE A 349 -26.46 -2.43 -26.45
C PHE A 349 -27.63 -2.98 -25.62
N SER A 350 -28.73 -3.39 -26.28
CA SER A 350 -29.87 -4.04 -25.63
C SER A 350 -29.46 -5.36 -24.96
N GLN A 351 -28.64 -6.17 -25.63
CA GLN A 351 -28.09 -7.41 -25.06
C GLN A 351 -27.25 -7.15 -23.82
N LEU A 352 -26.38 -6.13 -23.83
CA LEU A 352 -25.58 -5.73 -22.67
C LEU A 352 -26.46 -5.27 -21.50
N GLN A 353 -27.53 -4.51 -21.76
CA GLN A 353 -28.47 -4.11 -20.72
C GLN A 353 -29.21 -5.32 -20.12
N GLN A 354 -29.66 -6.25 -20.96
CA GLN A 354 -30.29 -7.48 -20.50
C GLN A 354 -29.33 -8.37 -19.70
N GLN A 355 -28.07 -8.49 -20.11
CA GLN A 355 -27.03 -9.20 -19.36
C GLN A 355 -26.78 -8.54 -18.00
N LEU A 356 -26.68 -7.21 -17.95
CA LEU A 356 -26.48 -6.47 -16.70
C LEU A 356 -27.67 -6.61 -15.75
N SER A 357 -28.91 -6.57 -16.26
CA SER A 357 -30.12 -6.78 -15.45
C SER A 357 -30.18 -8.20 -14.88
N ARG A 358 -29.97 -9.23 -15.71
CA ARG A 358 -29.91 -10.63 -15.26
C ARG A 358 -28.80 -10.87 -14.23
N LEU A 359 -27.63 -10.26 -14.43
CA LEU A 359 -26.54 -10.32 -13.48
C LEU A 359 -26.95 -9.69 -12.13
N ARG A 360 -27.64 -8.55 -12.14
CA ARG A 360 -28.12 -7.90 -10.92
C ARG A 360 -29.15 -8.76 -10.19
N GLU A 361 -30.11 -9.32 -10.90
CA GLU A 361 -31.16 -10.18 -10.33
C GLU A 361 -30.54 -11.40 -9.64
N VAL A 362 -29.66 -12.12 -10.33
CA VAL A 362 -29.02 -13.31 -9.77
C VAL A 362 -28.12 -12.98 -8.58
N LEU A 363 -27.34 -11.90 -8.66
CA LEU A 363 -26.52 -11.47 -7.53
C LEU A 363 -27.35 -11.00 -6.34
N HIS A 364 -28.49 -10.36 -6.57
CA HIS A 364 -29.40 -9.93 -5.51
C HIS A 364 -30.08 -11.13 -4.84
N GLY A 365 -30.56 -12.09 -5.62
CA GLY A 365 -31.09 -13.36 -5.11
C GLY A 365 -30.07 -14.11 -4.28
N TRP A 366 -28.84 -14.27 -4.79
CA TRP A 366 -27.75 -14.89 -4.04
C TRP A 366 -27.40 -14.15 -2.74
N CYS A 367 -27.47 -12.82 -2.72
CA CYS A 367 -27.32 -12.06 -1.47
C CYS A 367 -28.48 -12.34 -0.50
N ALA A 368 -29.72 -12.32 -0.98
CA ALA A 368 -30.93 -12.51 -0.16
C ALA A 368 -31.02 -13.91 0.48
N GLU A 369 -30.42 -14.92 -0.15
CA GLU A 369 -30.30 -16.29 0.39
C GLU A 369 -29.27 -16.42 1.52
N ALA A 370 -28.62 -15.33 1.94
CA ALA A 370 -27.65 -15.38 3.03
C ALA A 370 -28.32 -15.74 4.38
N PRO A 371 -27.80 -16.73 5.12
CA PRO A 371 -28.36 -17.17 6.39
C PRO A 371 -28.12 -16.19 7.55
N SER A 372 -27.26 -15.18 7.38
CA SER A 372 -26.95 -14.18 8.40
C SER A 372 -26.70 -12.79 7.80
N VAL A 373 -26.86 -11.75 8.62
CA VAL A 373 -26.58 -10.35 8.23
C VAL A 373 -25.11 -10.13 7.83
N LEU A 374 -24.19 -10.80 8.54
CA LEU A 374 -22.77 -10.75 8.22
C LEU A 374 -22.48 -11.39 6.86
N GLU A 375 -23.07 -12.55 6.60
CA GLU A 375 -22.92 -13.23 5.30
C GLU A 375 -23.59 -12.45 4.18
N TYR A 376 -24.75 -11.83 4.42
CA TYR A 376 -25.40 -10.91 3.48
C TYR A 376 -24.47 -9.77 3.10
N ALA A 377 -23.78 -9.16 4.07
CA ALA A 377 -22.81 -8.09 3.81
C ALA A 377 -21.62 -8.58 2.98
N ARG A 378 -21.08 -9.78 3.27
CA ARG A 378 -19.99 -10.42 2.50
C ARG A 378 -20.43 -10.71 1.06
N ARG A 379 -21.58 -11.36 0.87
CA ARG A 379 -22.16 -11.66 -0.45
C ARG A 379 -22.41 -10.37 -1.23
N ARG A 380 -22.92 -9.32 -0.57
CA ARG A 380 -23.13 -7.99 -1.19
C ARG A 380 -21.83 -7.35 -1.66
N ARG A 381 -20.72 -7.48 -0.93
CA ARG A 381 -19.39 -7.00 -1.38
C ARG A 381 -18.90 -7.78 -2.60
N VAL A 382 -18.99 -9.11 -2.58
CA VAL A 382 -18.62 -9.97 -3.72
C VAL A 382 -19.48 -9.67 -4.95
N ALA A 383 -20.80 -9.57 -4.79
CA ALA A 383 -21.73 -9.18 -5.84
C ALA A 383 -21.36 -7.82 -6.45
N ARG A 384 -20.96 -6.86 -5.62
CA ARG A 384 -20.49 -5.56 -6.10
C ARG A 384 -19.22 -5.71 -6.94
N GLN A 385 -18.23 -6.48 -6.50
CA GLN A 385 -16.97 -6.69 -7.23
C GLN A 385 -17.19 -7.41 -8.57
N VAL A 386 -17.97 -8.50 -8.59
CA VAL A 386 -18.33 -9.24 -9.81
C VAL A 386 -19.03 -8.31 -10.82
N ARG A 387 -20.04 -7.54 -10.36
CA ARG A 387 -20.75 -6.57 -11.22
C ARG A 387 -19.83 -5.48 -11.75
N ARG A 388 -18.92 -4.97 -10.92
CA ARG A 388 -17.95 -3.94 -11.31
C ARG A 388 -16.93 -4.48 -12.33
N SER A 389 -16.41 -5.68 -12.11
CA SER A 389 -15.50 -6.35 -13.03
C SER A 389 -16.15 -6.58 -14.40
N TRP A 390 -17.39 -7.06 -14.43
CA TRP A 390 -18.13 -7.23 -15.68
C TRP A 390 -18.31 -5.90 -16.43
N ARG A 391 -18.59 -4.82 -15.69
CA ARG A 391 -18.69 -3.45 -16.22
C ARG A 391 -17.33 -2.80 -16.54
N ARG A 392 -16.22 -3.55 -16.54
CA ARG A 392 -14.86 -3.07 -16.83
C ARG A 392 -14.37 -1.99 -15.87
N LYS A 393 -14.93 -1.91 -14.66
CA LYS A 393 -14.60 -0.86 -13.66
C LYS A 393 -13.37 -1.17 -12.81
N ILE A 394 -12.76 -2.34 -12.99
CA ILE A 394 -11.66 -2.79 -12.14
C ILE A 394 -10.48 -3.12 -13.05
N THR A 395 -9.41 -2.35 -12.88
CA THR A 395 -8.15 -2.53 -13.59
C THR A 395 -7.00 -2.48 -12.60
N ASN A 396 -5.93 -3.24 -12.83
CA ASN A 396 -4.71 -3.10 -12.07
C ASN A 396 -3.97 -1.79 -12.42
N HIS A 397 -2.81 -1.55 -11.83
CA HIS A 397 -2.01 -0.35 -12.11
C HIS A 397 -1.58 -0.26 -13.59
N ALA A 398 -1.39 -1.40 -14.27
CA ALA A 398 -1.05 -1.52 -15.70
C ALA A 398 -2.26 -1.40 -16.66
N GLY A 399 -3.47 -1.17 -16.14
CA GLY A 399 -4.67 -0.98 -16.98
C GLY A 399 -5.33 -2.28 -17.45
N GLU A 400 -4.80 -3.42 -17.05
CA GLU A 400 -5.40 -4.73 -17.34
C GLU A 400 -6.61 -4.97 -16.45
N TYR A 401 -7.66 -5.59 -16.97
CA TYR A 401 -8.85 -5.87 -16.18
C TYR A 401 -8.61 -7.05 -15.23
N VAL A 402 -8.93 -6.84 -13.96
CA VAL A 402 -8.72 -7.84 -12.90
C VAL A 402 -9.97 -8.00 -12.05
N LEU A 403 -10.16 -9.19 -11.48
CA LEU A 403 -11.16 -9.43 -10.44
C LEU A 403 -10.45 -9.95 -9.19
N THR A 404 -10.41 -9.13 -8.14
CA THR A 404 -9.81 -9.49 -6.85
C THR A 404 -10.86 -9.52 -5.77
N ILE A 405 -11.00 -10.67 -5.13
CA ILE A 405 -11.82 -10.91 -3.95
C ILE A 405 -10.92 -11.67 -2.96
N ASP A 406 -10.71 -11.09 -1.78
CA ASP A 406 -9.83 -11.66 -0.76
C ASP A 406 -10.47 -11.55 0.64
N GLY A 407 -10.45 -12.65 1.38
CA GLY A 407 -10.89 -12.70 2.77
C GLY A 407 -12.41 -12.78 2.97
N GLU A 408 -13.19 -12.89 1.89
CA GLU A 408 -14.65 -13.03 1.96
C GLU A 408 -15.03 -14.51 2.16
N ARG A 409 -14.94 -14.99 3.40
CA ARG A 409 -15.23 -16.36 3.85
C ARG A 409 -16.70 -16.74 3.64
N LEU A 410 -17.06 -17.12 2.41
CA LEU A 410 -18.43 -17.36 1.92
C LEU A 410 -18.74 -18.83 1.65
N GLY A 411 -17.72 -19.66 1.44
CA GLY A 411 -17.90 -21.08 1.13
C GLY A 411 -18.32 -21.40 -0.31
N SER A 412 -19.03 -20.48 -0.98
CA SER A 412 -19.54 -20.64 -2.34
C SER A 412 -19.51 -19.34 -3.16
N LEU A 413 -19.55 -19.47 -4.49
CA LEU A 413 -19.64 -18.37 -5.45
C LEU A 413 -21.06 -18.32 -6.07
N PRO A 414 -21.52 -17.15 -6.54
CA PRO A 414 -22.80 -17.06 -7.26
C PRO A 414 -22.74 -17.81 -8.59
N VAL A 415 -23.84 -18.46 -8.97
CA VAL A 415 -24.01 -19.05 -10.31
C VAL A 415 -24.21 -17.92 -11.30
N LEU A 416 -23.30 -17.73 -12.26
CA LEU A 416 -23.41 -16.65 -13.22
C LEU A 416 -24.40 -16.98 -14.34
N PRO A 417 -25.25 -16.02 -14.80
CA PRO A 417 -26.21 -16.28 -15.86
C PRO A 417 -25.55 -16.75 -17.16
N ALA A 418 -26.25 -17.61 -17.91
CA ALA A 418 -25.79 -18.08 -19.21
C ALA A 418 -25.59 -16.90 -20.20
N GLY A 419 -24.54 -16.99 -21.02
CA GLY A 419 -24.19 -15.96 -22.00
C GLY A 419 -23.49 -14.73 -21.42
N LEU A 420 -23.16 -14.69 -20.12
CA LEU A 420 -22.16 -13.75 -19.62
C LEU A 420 -20.74 -14.24 -19.96
N ASP A 421 -19.88 -13.27 -20.26
CA ASP A 421 -18.45 -13.47 -20.51
C ASP A 421 -17.64 -12.40 -19.77
N PHE A 422 -16.49 -12.81 -19.23
CA PHE A 422 -15.47 -11.98 -18.60
C PHE A 422 -14.15 -12.11 -19.36
N GLY A 423 -14.20 -12.34 -20.68
CA GLY A 423 -13.02 -12.50 -21.54
C GLY A 423 -12.07 -11.30 -21.56
N HIS A 424 -12.45 -10.13 -21.03
CA HIS A 424 -11.53 -9.02 -20.84
C HIS A 424 -10.63 -9.16 -19.59
N VAL A 425 -10.99 -10.03 -18.63
CA VAL A 425 -10.27 -10.20 -17.36
C VAL A 425 -9.07 -11.12 -17.55
N SER A 426 -7.87 -10.60 -17.27
CA SER A 426 -6.60 -11.35 -17.38
C SER A 426 -6.16 -11.98 -16.06
N ARG A 427 -6.57 -11.43 -14.91
CA ARG A 427 -6.22 -11.93 -13.58
C ARG A 427 -7.44 -12.07 -12.69
N LEU A 428 -7.57 -13.25 -12.07
CA LEU A 428 -8.64 -13.61 -11.15
C LEU A 428 -8.03 -14.08 -9.83
N VAL A 429 -8.32 -13.35 -8.76
CA VAL A 429 -7.85 -13.63 -7.39
C VAL A 429 -9.07 -13.85 -6.50
N LEU A 430 -9.22 -15.05 -5.96
CA LEU A 430 -10.29 -15.46 -5.05
C LEU A 430 -9.67 -16.09 -3.79
N ARG A 431 -8.93 -15.31 -3.01
CA ARG A 431 -8.16 -15.79 -1.86
C ARG A 431 -8.98 -15.82 -0.58
N ASN A 432 -8.67 -16.76 0.32
CA ASN A 432 -9.22 -16.78 1.68
C ASN A 432 -10.77 -16.75 1.76
N MET A 433 -11.45 -17.37 0.79
CA MET A 433 -12.91 -17.33 0.64
C MET A 433 -13.63 -18.54 1.25
N ASN A 434 -12.90 -19.48 1.87
CA ASN A 434 -13.40 -20.78 2.36
C ASN A 434 -14.06 -21.64 1.27
N LEU A 435 -13.75 -21.43 -0.01
CA LEU A 435 -14.36 -22.17 -1.11
C LEU A 435 -14.04 -23.66 -1.00
N SER A 436 -15.07 -24.50 -0.99
CA SER A 436 -14.93 -25.96 -1.05
C SER A 436 -14.81 -26.46 -2.49
N GLU A 437 -15.46 -25.74 -3.41
CA GLU A 437 -15.41 -25.98 -4.84
C GLU A 437 -15.46 -24.65 -5.63
N VAL A 438 -14.96 -24.69 -6.86
CA VAL A 438 -15.19 -23.65 -7.86
C VAL A 438 -15.85 -24.33 -9.05
N GLY A 439 -17.08 -23.94 -9.36
CA GLY A 439 -17.85 -24.56 -10.45
C GLY A 439 -17.20 -24.33 -11.82
N ALA A 440 -17.23 -25.36 -12.67
CA ALA A 440 -16.67 -25.30 -14.02
C ALA A 440 -17.29 -24.18 -14.88
N ASP A 441 -18.59 -23.93 -14.67
CA ASP A 441 -19.33 -22.88 -15.35
C ASP A 441 -18.90 -21.47 -14.93
N PHE A 442 -18.36 -21.31 -13.71
CA PHE A 442 -17.82 -20.05 -13.23
C PHE A 442 -16.46 -19.77 -13.89
N LEU A 443 -15.52 -20.73 -13.83
CA LEU A 443 -14.20 -20.59 -14.44
C LEU A 443 -14.28 -20.41 -15.96
N SER A 444 -15.21 -21.08 -16.64
CA SER A 444 -15.39 -20.93 -18.09
C SER A 444 -15.79 -19.53 -18.55
N ARG A 445 -16.21 -18.65 -17.64
CA ARG A 445 -16.51 -17.24 -17.97
C ARG A 445 -15.25 -16.40 -18.14
N PHE A 446 -14.09 -16.91 -17.74
CA PHE A 446 -12.81 -16.20 -17.75
C PHE A 446 -11.86 -16.79 -18.81
N GLY A 447 -12.29 -16.87 -20.07
CA GLY A 447 -11.58 -17.63 -21.12
C GLY A 447 -10.18 -17.11 -21.48
N ASN A 448 -9.86 -15.86 -21.17
CA ASN A 448 -8.57 -15.23 -21.48
C ASN A 448 -7.67 -15.05 -20.24
N LEU A 449 -7.91 -15.83 -19.19
CA LEU A 449 -7.17 -15.70 -17.95
C LEU A 449 -5.69 -16.06 -18.12
N ILE A 450 -4.82 -15.17 -17.65
CA ILE A 450 -3.35 -15.32 -17.60
C ILE A 450 -2.93 -15.77 -16.19
N GLU A 451 -3.61 -15.26 -15.16
CA GLU A 451 -3.29 -15.58 -13.77
C GLU A 451 -4.53 -15.94 -12.96
N LEU A 452 -4.46 -17.09 -12.29
CA LEU A 452 -5.49 -17.59 -11.39
C LEU A 452 -4.89 -17.80 -10.00
N ASP A 453 -5.49 -17.16 -9.02
CA ASP A 453 -5.11 -17.32 -7.62
C ASP A 453 -6.31 -17.70 -6.77
N LEU A 454 -6.24 -18.89 -6.19
CA LEU A 454 -7.25 -19.50 -5.32
C LEU A 454 -6.63 -19.87 -3.95
N ALA A 455 -5.57 -19.19 -3.52
CA ALA A 455 -4.86 -19.53 -2.30
C ALA A 455 -5.73 -19.36 -1.03
N GLY A 456 -5.47 -20.19 -0.02
CA GLY A 456 -6.15 -20.09 1.29
C GLY A 456 -7.63 -20.49 1.29
N ASN A 457 -8.05 -21.38 0.39
CA ASN A 457 -9.42 -21.91 0.35
C ASN A 457 -9.49 -23.32 0.99
N ARG A 458 -10.58 -24.05 0.74
CA ARG A 458 -10.82 -25.41 1.27
C ARG A 458 -10.97 -26.42 0.13
N LEU A 459 -10.31 -26.17 -1.00
CA LEU A 459 -10.42 -27.02 -2.20
C LEU A 459 -9.76 -28.37 -1.91
N GLU A 460 -10.50 -29.46 -2.12
CA GLU A 460 -9.99 -30.83 -1.92
C GLU A 460 -9.36 -31.41 -3.19
N GLN A 461 -9.60 -30.79 -4.34
CA GLN A 461 -9.10 -31.21 -5.65
C GLN A 461 -8.82 -29.98 -6.51
N VAL A 462 -8.03 -30.16 -7.58
CA VAL A 462 -7.86 -29.11 -8.61
C VAL A 462 -9.23 -28.87 -9.29
N PRO A 463 -9.74 -27.62 -9.33
CA PRO A 463 -11.10 -27.33 -9.80
C PRO A 463 -11.41 -27.82 -11.20
N VAL A 464 -12.65 -28.29 -11.41
CA VAL A 464 -13.17 -28.65 -12.74
C VAL A 464 -13.34 -27.37 -13.58
N GLY A 465 -13.00 -27.41 -14.87
CA GLY A 465 -13.06 -26.26 -15.77
C GLY A 465 -11.75 -25.49 -15.87
N LEU A 466 -10.77 -25.78 -15.01
CA LEU A 466 -9.41 -25.28 -15.11
C LEU A 466 -8.78 -25.68 -16.45
N GLU A 467 -9.13 -26.85 -16.98
CA GLU A 467 -8.68 -27.36 -18.28
C GLU A 467 -9.09 -26.50 -19.49
N ARG A 468 -10.04 -25.57 -19.31
CA ARG A 468 -10.48 -24.64 -20.36
C ARG A 468 -9.64 -23.36 -20.42
N LEU A 469 -8.79 -23.11 -19.43
CA LEU A 469 -7.97 -21.90 -19.30
C LEU A 469 -6.64 -22.04 -20.05
N SER A 470 -6.69 -22.22 -21.37
CA SER A 470 -5.52 -22.53 -22.20
C SER A 470 -4.45 -21.42 -22.28
N ARG A 471 -4.77 -20.20 -21.83
CA ARG A 471 -3.87 -19.04 -21.78
C ARG A 471 -3.20 -18.84 -20.42
N LEU A 472 -3.49 -19.70 -19.44
CA LEU A 472 -3.02 -19.52 -18.06
C LEU A 472 -1.49 -19.69 -17.97
N LEU A 473 -0.82 -18.66 -17.44
CA LEU A 473 0.63 -18.64 -17.20
C LEU A 473 0.97 -18.83 -15.72
N ARG A 474 0.13 -18.36 -14.80
CA ARG A 474 0.37 -18.48 -13.35
C ARG A 474 -0.84 -19.07 -12.64
N LEU A 475 -0.61 -20.12 -11.86
CA LEU A 475 -1.63 -20.79 -11.07
C LEU A 475 -1.18 -20.92 -9.62
N ASN A 476 -1.92 -20.30 -8.71
CA ASN A 476 -1.70 -20.41 -7.27
C ASN A 476 -2.88 -21.12 -6.59
N LEU A 477 -2.61 -22.27 -6.01
CA LEU A 477 -3.54 -23.14 -5.28
C LEU A 477 -3.03 -23.41 -3.85
N SER A 478 -2.08 -22.62 -3.35
CA SER A 478 -1.46 -22.85 -2.04
C SER A 478 -2.45 -22.73 -0.86
N GLY A 479 -2.16 -23.40 0.25
CA GLY A 479 -2.99 -23.33 1.46
C GLY A 479 -4.41 -23.84 1.27
N ASN A 480 -4.57 -24.95 0.54
CA ASN A 480 -5.85 -25.63 0.32
C ASN A 480 -5.81 -27.04 0.97
N ARG A 481 -6.74 -27.93 0.59
CA ARG A 481 -6.82 -29.31 1.08
C ARG A 481 -6.65 -30.32 -0.07
N ILE A 482 -5.92 -29.94 -1.11
CA ILE A 482 -5.84 -30.69 -2.35
C ILE A 482 -5.09 -32.00 -2.11
N VAL A 483 -5.72 -33.11 -2.50
CA VAL A 483 -5.10 -34.43 -2.59
C VAL A 483 -4.93 -34.78 -4.07
N MET A 484 -3.71 -35.13 -4.48
CA MET A 484 -3.44 -35.44 -5.88
C MET A 484 -4.09 -36.76 -6.32
N ASN A 485 -4.88 -36.69 -7.39
CA ASN A 485 -5.55 -37.82 -8.04
C ASN A 485 -5.42 -37.72 -9.57
N VAL A 486 -5.79 -38.79 -10.28
CA VAL A 486 -5.68 -38.88 -11.75
C VAL A 486 -6.44 -37.76 -12.47
N ALA A 487 -7.57 -37.31 -11.92
CA ALA A 487 -8.34 -36.22 -12.51
C ALA A 487 -7.61 -34.86 -12.37
N SER A 488 -7.04 -34.58 -11.20
CA SER A 488 -6.24 -33.38 -10.93
C SER A 488 -5.01 -33.33 -11.82
N GLU A 489 -4.32 -34.46 -12.00
CA GLU A 489 -3.18 -34.58 -12.91
C GLU A 489 -3.56 -34.24 -14.36
N ARG A 490 -4.66 -34.81 -14.88
CA ARG A 490 -5.13 -34.51 -16.24
C ARG A 490 -5.48 -33.03 -16.43
N ARG A 491 -6.10 -32.40 -15.42
CA ARG A 491 -6.45 -30.97 -15.47
C ARG A 491 -5.19 -30.11 -15.50
N LEU A 492 -4.22 -30.37 -14.63
CA LEU A 492 -2.95 -29.66 -14.66
C LEU A 492 -2.21 -29.86 -15.99
N ALA A 493 -2.15 -31.10 -16.51
CA ALA A 493 -1.47 -31.41 -17.76
C ALA A 493 -2.08 -30.71 -19.00
N SER A 494 -3.33 -30.27 -18.94
CA SER A 494 -3.97 -29.53 -20.03
C SER A 494 -3.52 -28.06 -20.14
N LEU A 495 -2.85 -27.52 -19.11
CA LEU A 495 -2.38 -26.14 -19.06
C LEU A 495 -1.01 -25.95 -19.73
N GLY A 496 -0.89 -26.26 -21.02
CA GLY A 496 0.42 -26.31 -21.71
C GLY A 496 1.26 -25.03 -21.70
N ARG A 497 0.68 -23.87 -21.37
CA ARG A 497 1.38 -22.56 -21.25
C ARG A 497 1.78 -22.19 -19.83
N LEU A 498 1.50 -23.04 -18.83
CA LEU A 498 1.74 -22.70 -17.44
C LEU A 498 3.23 -22.51 -17.17
N ALA A 499 3.60 -21.34 -16.67
CA ALA A 499 4.96 -20.94 -16.34
C ALA A 499 5.25 -20.99 -14.83
N MET A 500 4.24 -20.77 -13.98
CA MET A 500 4.35 -20.84 -12.53
C MET A 500 3.19 -21.63 -11.92
N LEU A 501 3.51 -22.58 -11.05
CA LEU A 501 2.56 -23.40 -10.31
C LEU A 501 2.91 -23.39 -8.81
N ASP A 502 1.97 -22.97 -7.98
CA ASP A 502 2.09 -23.04 -6.52
C ASP A 502 1.00 -23.94 -5.94
N LEU A 503 1.42 -25.04 -5.31
CA LEU A 503 0.59 -26.02 -4.62
C LEU A 503 1.05 -26.18 -3.15
N SER A 504 1.83 -25.24 -2.62
CA SER A 504 2.38 -25.30 -1.27
C SER A 504 1.29 -25.41 -0.20
N HIS A 505 1.61 -26.00 0.95
CA HIS A 505 0.67 -26.17 2.08
C HIS A 505 -0.62 -26.90 1.67
N ASN A 506 -0.48 -28.03 0.96
CA ASN A 506 -1.58 -28.91 0.60
C ASN A 506 -1.22 -30.37 0.92
N PRO A 507 -2.16 -31.21 1.37
CA PRO A 507 -1.90 -32.63 1.61
C PRO A 507 -1.87 -33.44 0.30
N LEU A 508 -0.98 -33.10 -0.65
CA LEU A 508 -0.96 -33.71 -1.98
C LEU A 508 -0.76 -35.24 -1.89
N GLY A 509 0.06 -35.69 -0.94
CA GLY A 509 0.40 -37.08 -0.66
C GLY A 509 1.31 -37.73 -1.70
N ARG A 510 1.09 -37.46 -2.99
CA ARG A 510 1.95 -37.87 -4.11
C ARG A 510 2.45 -36.66 -4.88
N ALA A 511 3.64 -36.76 -5.46
CA ALA A 511 4.17 -35.72 -6.35
C ALA A 511 3.33 -35.62 -7.64
N PRO A 512 2.96 -34.41 -8.10
CA PRO A 512 2.21 -34.25 -9.33
C PRO A 512 3.04 -34.64 -10.56
N VAL A 513 2.37 -35.22 -11.57
CA VAL A 513 2.98 -35.53 -12.87
C VAL A 513 2.92 -34.27 -13.74
N LEU A 514 4.08 -33.65 -14.01
CA LEU A 514 4.19 -32.35 -14.69
C LEU A 514 4.77 -32.45 -16.11
N THR A 515 4.87 -33.66 -16.67
CA THR A 515 5.58 -33.98 -17.91
C THR A 515 5.08 -33.21 -19.16
N GLY A 516 3.80 -32.82 -19.17
CA GLY A 516 3.17 -32.05 -20.26
C GLY A 516 3.30 -30.52 -20.16
N LEU A 517 3.91 -29.99 -19.09
CA LEU A 517 4.00 -28.55 -18.82
C LEU A 517 5.37 -27.98 -19.24
N HIS A 518 5.59 -27.90 -20.56
CA HIS A 518 6.92 -27.59 -21.11
C HIS A 518 7.44 -26.16 -20.85
N GLN A 519 6.55 -25.23 -20.49
CA GLN A 519 6.87 -23.82 -20.19
C GLN A 519 7.07 -23.53 -18.68
N LEU A 520 6.92 -24.54 -17.82
CA LEU A 520 6.95 -24.39 -16.37
C LEU A 520 8.38 -24.07 -15.87
N THR A 521 8.54 -22.94 -15.18
CA THR A 521 9.83 -22.44 -14.68
C THR A 521 9.87 -22.16 -13.18
N ASP A 522 8.73 -22.03 -12.50
CA ASP A 522 8.67 -21.92 -11.03
C ASP A 522 7.63 -22.89 -10.48
N VAL A 523 8.08 -23.87 -9.70
CA VAL A 523 7.23 -24.89 -9.11
C VAL A 523 7.37 -24.84 -7.59
N ARG A 524 6.27 -24.56 -6.89
CA ARG A 524 6.26 -24.47 -5.44
C ARG A 524 5.39 -25.55 -4.83
N LEU A 525 6.01 -26.40 -4.03
CA LEU A 525 5.46 -27.59 -3.41
C LEU A 525 5.92 -27.68 -1.95
N ARG A 526 6.14 -26.54 -1.28
CA ARG A 526 6.53 -26.50 0.14
C ARG A 526 5.43 -27.11 1.01
N ASP A 527 5.78 -27.91 2.01
CA ASP A 527 4.82 -28.50 2.96
C ASP A 527 3.63 -29.17 2.24
N ALA A 528 3.96 -30.01 1.25
CA ALA A 528 2.98 -30.69 0.40
C ALA A 528 2.76 -32.17 0.79
N GLY A 529 3.41 -32.61 1.88
CA GLY A 529 3.38 -34.00 2.35
C GLY A 529 4.01 -35.00 1.37
N LEU A 530 4.96 -34.57 0.53
CA LEU A 530 5.58 -35.42 -0.48
C LEU A 530 6.62 -36.36 0.13
N GLU A 531 6.57 -37.64 -0.25
CA GLU A 531 7.59 -38.64 0.12
C GLU A 531 8.65 -38.85 -0.96
N THR A 532 8.39 -38.36 -2.17
CA THR A 532 9.32 -38.48 -3.31
C THR A 532 9.35 -37.18 -4.10
N THR A 533 10.51 -36.87 -4.69
CA THR A 533 10.62 -35.77 -5.66
C THR A 533 9.81 -36.06 -6.95
N PRO A 534 9.32 -35.04 -7.67
CA PRO A 534 8.64 -35.22 -8.96
C PRO A 534 9.57 -35.85 -10.02
N ALA A 535 9.06 -36.80 -10.81
CA ALA A 535 9.86 -37.61 -11.74
C ALA A 535 10.44 -36.83 -12.93
N ASP A 536 9.67 -35.88 -13.47
CA ASP A 536 9.98 -35.24 -14.77
C ASP A 536 10.00 -33.72 -14.71
N VAL A 537 10.23 -33.13 -13.53
CA VAL A 537 10.58 -31.70 -13.46
C VAL A 537 12.02 -31.56 -13.94
N ILE A 538 12.22 -31.80 -15.24
CA ILE A 538 13.48 -31.65 -15.91
C ILE A 538 13.79 -30.15 -15.95
N LEU A 539 14.54 -29.68 -14.97
CA LEU A 539 15.75 -28.87 -15.15
C LEU A 539 15.62 -27.49 -15.84
N ARG A 540 14.44 -26.86 -15.84
CA ARG A 540 14.22 -25.58 -16.55
C ARG A 540 14.01 -24.36 -15.64
N GLY A 541 13.88 -24.52 -14.32
CA GLY A 541 13.73 -23.40 -13.40
C GLY A 541 13.74 -23.78 -11.91
N HIS A 542 13.22 -22.89 -11.06
CA HIS A 542 13.26 -23.02 -9.60
C HIS A 542 12.17 -23.99 -9.09
N VAL A 543 12.54 -24.87 -8.17
CA VAL A 543 11.64 -25.89 -7.59
C VAL A 543 11.75 -25.86 -6.07
N ASP A 544 10.67 -25.45 -5.41
CA ASP A 544 10.57 -25.41 -3.96
C ASP A 544 9.91 -26.70 -3.43
N LEU A 545 10.68 -27.52 -2.72
CA LEU A 545 10.27 -28.79 -2.10
C LEU A 545 10.50 -28.78 -0.58
N ARG A 546 10.64 -27.61 0.03
CA ARG A 546 10.93 -27.46 1.47
C ARG A 546 9.83 -28.08 2.35
N GLU A 547 10.18 -28.48 3.57
CA GLU A 547 9.22 -28.94 4.58
C GLU A 547 8.36 -30.15 4.13
N ASN A 548 8.91 -31.01 3.28
CA ASN A 548 8.24 -32.26 2.87
C ASN A 548 8.76 -33.46 3.68
N ARG A 549 8.34 -34.67 3.29
CA ARG A 549 8.69 -35.94 3.95
C ARG A 549 9.61 -36.79 3.09
N ILE A 550 10.46 -36.17 2.28
CA ILE A 550 11.32 -36.86 1.32
C ILE A 550 12.51 -37.48 2.08
N PRO A 551 12.65 -38.82 2.15
CA PRO A 551 13.70 -39.46 2.92
C PRO A 551 15.02 -39.61 2.14
N GLN A 552 14.95 -39.61 0.81
CA GLN A 552 16.11 -39.80 -0.06
C GLN A 552 15.89 -39.10 -1.39
N LEU A 553 16.97 -38.55 -1.97
CA LEU A 553 16.94 -38.03 -3.33
C LEU A 553 16.95 -39.18 -4.33
N ARG A 554 16.18 -39.05 -5.42
CA ARG A 554 16.23 -40.01 -6.54
C ARG A 554 17.65 -40.07 -7.10
N GLN A 555 18.11 -41.26 -7.52
CA GLN A 555 19.46 -41.44 -8.09
C GLN A 555 19.77 -40.50 -9.26
N GLU A 556 18.76 -40.16 -10.07
CA GLU A 556 18.86 -39.21 -11.17
C GLU A 556 19.21 -37.78 -10.71
N LEU A 557 18.78 -37.36 -9.52
CA LEU A 557 19.09 -36.06 -8.91
C LEU A 557 20.53 -36.00 -8.38
N ASN A 558 21.07 -37.12 -7.88
CA ASN A 558 22.44 -37.18 -7.36
C ASN A 558 23.52 -36.89 -8.41
N GLY A 559 23.20 -37.04 -9.71
CA GLY A 559 24.10 -36.74 -10.82
C GLY A 559 24.03 -35.29 -11.36
N LEU A 560 23.15 -34.44 -10.81
CA LEU A 560 22.79 -33.15 -11.44
C LEU A 560 23.66 -31.95 -11.01
N GLY A 561 24.62 -32.13 -10.11
CA GLY A 561 25.66 -31.14 -9.78
C GLY A 561 25.12 -29.75 -9.47
N ALA A 562 25.64 -28.69 -10.12
CA ALA A 562 25.20 -27.30 -9.96
C ALA A 562 23.69 -27.05 -10.22
N ARG A 563 22.97 -27.97 -10.87
CA ARG A 563 21.51 -27.84 -11.05
C ARG A 563 20.70 -28.21 -9.82
N LEU A 564 21.27 -28.93 -8.84
CA LEU A 564 20.63 -29.11 -7.54
C LEU A 564 20.41 -27.77 -6.81
N GLN A 565 21.18 -26.72 -7.13
CA GLN A 565 20.99 -25.37 -6.57
C GLN A 565 19.66 -24.73 -6.97
N SER A 566 19.00 -25.19 -8.03
CA SER A 566 17.66 -24.69 -8.38
C SER A 566 16.54 -25.36 -7.58
N PHE A 567 16.87 -26.30 -6.69
CA PHE A 567 15.94 -26.99 -5.82
C PHE A 567 16.11 -26.52 -4.37
N SER A 568 15.05 -26.01 -3.78
CA SER A 568 14.99 -25.77 -2.33
C SER A 568 14.48 -27.03 -1.63
N LEU A 569 15.37 -27.82 -1.03
CA LEU A 569 15.08 -29.14 -0.46
C LEU A 569 15.26 -29.23 1.06
N HIS A 570 15.63 -28.14 1.71
CA HIS A 570 15.84 -28.10 3.15
C HIS A 570 14.56 -28.41 3.96
N ASP A 571 14.74 -28.76 5.23
CA ASP A 571 13.66 -29.24 6.13
C ASP A 571 12.92 -30.48 5.62
N ASN A 572 13.61 -31.33 4.86
CA ASN A 572 13.19 -32.71 4.57
C ASN A 572 14.00 -33.70 5.41
N PRO A 573 13.45 -34.89 5.74
CA PRO A 573 14.15 -35.94 6.47
C PRO A 573 15.13 -36.72 5.57
N LEU A 574 15.97 -36.02 4.81
CA LEU A 574 16.92 -36.62 3.87
C LEU A 574 17.94 -37.50 4.61
N ASP A 575 18.36 -38.57 3.95
CA ASP A 575 19.48 -39.39 4.39
C ASP A 575 20.82 -38.65 4.22
N ALA A 576 21.85 -39.16 4.91
CA ALA A 576 23.17 -38.54 4.89
C ALA A 576 23.77 -38.43 3.47
N GLN A 577 23.37 -39.33 2.56
CA GLN A 577 23.80 -39.27 1.17
C GLN A 577 23.13 -38.11 0.41
N GLY A 578 21.84 -37.89 0.60
CA GLY A 578 21.09 -36.78 0.03
C GLY A 578 21.55 -35.43 0.59
N GLU A 579 21.75 -35.33 1.91
CA GLU A 579 22.32 -34.13 2.55
C GLU A 579 23.71 -33.80 1.96
N ALA A 580 24.63 -34.78 1.93
CA ALA A 580 25.96 -34.59 1.35
C ALA A 580 25.96 -34.29 -0.17
N ALA A 581 24.94 -34.71 -0.92
CA ALA A 581 24.81 -34.35 -2.33
C ALA A 581 24.36 -32.89 -2.51
N LEU A 582 23.43 -32.43 -1.66
CA LEU A 582 22.95 -31.05 -1.66
C LEU A 582 24.02 -30.07 -1.24
N ASP A 583 24.77 -30.38 -0.19
CA ASP A 583 25.80 -29.48 0.33
C ASP A 583 26.98 -29.39 -0.64
N ARG A 584 27.40 -30.52 -1.25
CA ARG A 584 28.38 -30.50 -2.35
C ARG A 584 27.90 -29.68 -3.55
N ALA A 585 26.62 -29.75 -3.89
CA ALA A 585 26.06 -28.94 -4.97
C ALA A 585 26.01 -27.45 -4.61
N ALA A 586 25.80 -27.10 -3.34
CA ALA A 586 25.84 -25.73 -2.84
C ALA A 586 27.28 -25.19 -2.64
N GLY A 587 28.30 -26.05 -2.75
CA GLY A 587 29.70 -25.67 -2.51
C GLY A 587 30.05 -25.57 -1.02
N VAL A 588 29.30 -26.27 -0.16
CA VAL A 588 29.43 -26.26 1.30
C VAL A 588 30.09 -27.55 1.76
N ASP A 589 31.17 -27.44 2.55
CA ASP A 589 32.01 -28.59 2.96
C ASP A 589 31.43 -29.38 4.15
N ARG A 590 30.44 -28.84 4.86
CA ARG A 590 29.85 -29.44 6.06
C ARG A 590 28.33 -29.57 5.96
N ALA A 591 27.82 -30.74 6.30
CA ALA A 591 26.39 -30.98 6.35
C ALA A 591 25.71 -30.18 7.46
N GLY A 592 24.52 -29.64 7.17
CA GLY A 592 23.74 -28.81 8.08
C GLY A 592 24.28 -27.39 8.28
N SER A 593 25.37 -27.01 7.59
CA SER A 593 25.82 -25.62 7.54
C SER A 593 24.75 -24.73 6.92
N ARG A 594 24.65 -23.49 7.39
CA ARG A 594 23.75 -22.49 6.80
C ARG A 594 24.12 -22.32 5.33
N GLY A 595 23.10 -22.25 4.47
CA GLY A 595 23.32 -22.17 3.02
C GLY A 595 23.54 -23.48 2.29
N GLY A 596 23.82 -24.57 3.03
CA GLY A 596 23.73 -25.92 2.51
C GLY A 596 22.27 -26.28 2.21
N GLY A 597 22.04 -27.09 1.18
CA GLY A 597 20.70 -27.59 0.88
C GLY A 597 20.14 -28.54 1.95
N SER A 598 20.99 -28.98 2.91
CA SER A 598 20.61 -29.73 4.10
C SER A 598 20.36 -28.89 5.37
N PHE A 599 20.47 -27.55 5.29
CA PHE A 599 20.21 -26.66 6.43
C PHE A 599 18.83 -26.92 7.04
N ARG A 600 18.68 -26.74 8.35
CA ARG A 600 17.39 -26.88 9.04
C ARG A 600 17.05 -25.61 9.78
N HIS A 601 15.86 -25.09 9.49
CA HIS A 601 15.37 -23.85 10.07
C HIS A 601 15.06 -24.01 11.55
N ARG A 602 15.29 -22.93 12.32
CA ARG A 602 14.92 -22.92 13.75
C ARG A 602 13.40 -22.85 13.87
N ALA A 603 12.82 -23.68 14.73
CA ALA A 603 11.40 -23.60 15.03
C ALA A 603 11.03 -22.23 15.64
N VAL A 604 9.94 -21.63 15.13
CA VAL A 604 9.35 -20.42 15.70
C VAL A 604 8.56 -20.79 16.96
N ASP A 605 9.18 -20.63 18.13
CA ASP A 605 8.61 -21.00 19.42
C ASP A 605 8.53 -19.83 20.43
N GLN A 606 8.06 -20.13 21.64
CA GLN A 606 7.96 -19.13 22.71
C GLN A 606 9.35 -18.63 23.16
N ALA A 607 10.42 -19.41 22.98
CA ALA A 607 11.77 -18.98 23.31
C ALA A 607 12.29 -17.92 22.32
N VAL A 608 12.00 -18.07 21.03
CA VAL A 608 12.26 -17.04 20.00
C VAL A 608 11.56 -15.73 20.37
N ARG A 609 10.28 -15.81 20.75
CA ARG A 609 9.51 -14.63 21.19
C ARG A 609 10.17 -13.94 22.39
N ASP A 610 10.52 -14.69 23.43
CA ASP A 610 11.12 -14.12 24.64
C ASP A 610 12.50 -13.50 24.38
N ALA A 611 13.28 -14.08 23.46
CA ALA A 611 14.58 -13.56 23.05
C ALA A 611 14.48 -12.21 22.32
N TRP A 612 13.43 -11.98 21.52
CA TRP A 612 13.21 -10.72 20.81
C TRP A 612 12.52 -9.65 21.66
N VAL A 613 11.46 -10.02 22.39
CA VAL A 613 10.67 -9.09 23.22
C VAL A 613 11.50 -8.58 24.41
N GLY A 614 12.35 -9.45 24.97
CA GLY A 614 13.15 -9.18 26.16
C GLY A 614 12.40 -9.52 27.45
N LYS A 615 13.17 -9.85 28.49
CA LYS A 615 12.63 -10.37 29.75
C LYS A 615 12.10 -9.29 30.69
N ASP A 616 12.66 -8.07 30.67
CA ASP A 616 12.35 -6.98 31.61
C ASP A 616 12.34 -5.57 30.97
N GLY A 617 11.61 -4.63 31.58
CA GLY A 617 11.64 -3.20 31.24
C GLY A 617 10.37 -2.61 30.62
N ALA A 618 10.32 -1.28 30.52
CA ALA A 618 9.16 -0.51 30.02
C ALA A 618 8.77 -0.85 28.57
N LEU A 619 9.74 -1.34 27.77
CA LEU A 619 9.51 -1.72 26.37
C LEU A 619 8.93 -3.14 26.20
N LYS A 620 8.91 -3.98 27.24
CA LYS A 620 8.45 -5.37 27.14
C LYS A 620 6.98 -5.47 26.73
N ALA A 621 6.10 -4.74 27.41
CA ALA A 621 4.66 -4.74 27.13
C ALA A 621 4.33 -4.26 25.70
N PRO A 622 4.83 -3.11 25.21
CA PRO A 622 4.56 -2.67 23.85
C PRO A 622 5.17 -3.61 22.80
N ARG A 623 6.38 -4.15 23.02
CA ARG A 623 7.00 -5.13 22.11
C ARG A 623 6.22 -6.44 22.04
N ALA A 624 5.81 -6.98 23.19
CA ALA A 624 4.99 -8.18 23.26
C ALA A 624 3.66 -7.98 22.54
N ALA A 625 3.07 -6.78 22.66
CA ALA A 625 1.83 -6.46 21.99
C ALA A 625 2.00 -6.40 20.47
N LEU A 626 3.05 -5.73 19.98
CA LEU A 626 3.35 -5.61 18.56
C LEU A 626 3.72 -6.96 17.93
N TRP A 627 4.53 -7.77 18.63
CA TRP A 627 4.89 -9.13 18.19
C TRP A 627 3.65 -9.96 17.88
N GLU A 628 2.69 -9.98 18.80
CA GLU A 628 1.45 -10.73 18.65
C GLU A 628 0.59 -10.20 17.48
N SER A 629 0.46 -8.87 17.37
CA SER A 629 -0.28 -8.25 16.27
C SER A 629 0.33 -8.59 14.91
N LEU A 630 1.66 -8.58 14.78
CA LEU A 630 2.34 -8.95 13.53
C LEU A 630 2.24 -10.45 13.23
N HIS A 631 2.32 -11.30 14.26
CA HIS A 631 2.21 -12.76 14.10
C HIS A 631 0.82 -13.21 13.61
N GLN A 632 -0.22 -12.41 13.85
CA GLN A 632 -1.59 -12.67 13.40
C GLN A 632 -1.89 -12.12 12.00
N GLU A 633 -0.96 -11.38 11.38
CA GLU A 633 -1.15 -10.89 10.01
C GLU A 633 -0.94 -12.03 8.99
N PRO A 634 -1.68 -12.02 7.87
CA PRO A 634 -1.48 -12.98 6.79
C PRO A 634 -0.07 -12.85 6.21
N ASP A 635 0.50 -13.97 5.76
CA ASP A 635 1.83 -14.08 5.15
C ASP A 635 3.02 -13.67 6.07
N ALA A 636 2.78 -13.48 7.38
CA ALA A 636 3.82 -13.10 8.33
C ALA A 636 4.83 -14.23 8.65
N GLN A 637 4.52 -15.47 8.28
CA GLN A 637 5.32 -16.66 8.62
C GLN A 637 6.79 -16.54 8.20
N GLY A 638 7.05 -16.03 7.00
CA GLY A 638 8.41 -15.82 6.50
C GLY A 638 9.23 -14.85 7.37
N LEU A 639 8.59 -13.82 7.93
CA LEU A 639 9.27 -12.86 8.82
C LEU A 639 9.69 -13.53 10.12
N PHE A 640 8.78 -14.30 10.75
CA PHE A 640 9.10 -14.95 12.01
C PHE A 640 10.12 -16.07 11.84
N GLN A 641 10.12 -16.75 10.69
CA GLN A 641 11.15 -17.71 10.35
C GLN A 641 12.52 -17.02 10.23
N PHE A 642 12.60 -15.92 9.46
CA PHE A 642 13.81 -15.11 9.38
C PHE A 642 14.31 -14.66 10.77
N LEU A 643 13.41 -14.18 11.63
CA LEU A 643 13.76 -13.76 12.99
C LEU A 643 14.26 -14.92 13.86
N ALA A 644 13.73 -16.13 13.67
CA ALA A 644 14.18 -17.32 14.40
C ALA A 644 15.58 -17.74 13.95
N ASP A 645 15.84 -17.79 12.64
CA ASP A 645 17.13 -18.21 12.10
C ASP A 645 18.22 -17.17 12.36
N PHE A 646 17.86 -15.88 12.33
CA PHE A 646 18.77 -14.78 12.61
C PHE A 646 19.21 -14.75 14.08
N LEU A 647 18.40 -15.27 15.02
CA LEU A 647 18.84 -15.39 16.43
C LEU A 647 20.02 -16.35 16.60
N ASP A 648 20.14 -17.35 15.73
CA ASP A 648 21.21 -18.33 15.81
C ASP A 648 22.43 -17.91 14.97
N SER A 649 22.42 -16.75 14.28
CA SER A 649 23.56 -16.34 13.45
C SER A 649 24.74 -15.89 14.30
N ASP A 650 25.95 -16.13 13.80
CA ASP A 650 27.18 -15.70 14.48
C ASP A 650 27.17 -14.17 14.69
N ASP A 651 26.74 -13.40 13.69
CA ASP A 651 26.57 -11.94 13.78
C ASP A 651 25.67 -11.53 14.96
N PHE A 652 24.55 -12.23 15.15
CA PHE A 652 23.62 -11.92 16.23
C PHE A 652 24.18 -12.31 17.59
N HIS A 653 24.91 -13.42 17.68
CA HIS A 653 25.56 -13.86 18.91
C HIS A 653 26.67 -12.90 19.36
N GLU A 654 27.44 -12.36 18.42
CA GLU A 654 28.48 -11.37 18.69
C GLU A 654 27.89 -10.02 19.14
N HIS A 655 26.84 -9.53 18.47
CA HIS A 655 26.27 -8.20 18.73
C HIS A 655 24.73 -8.17 18.92
N PRO A 656 24.19 -8.85 19.94
CA PRO A 656 22.74 -9.03 20.09
C PRO A 656 22.00 -7.71 20.36
N GLY A 657 22.62 -6.77 21.09
CA GLY A 657 22.03 -5.47 21.39
C GLY A 657 21.86 -4.58 20.15
N TYR A 658 22.86 -4.60 19.27
CA TYR A 658 22.90 -3.82 18.03
C TYR A 658 21.81 -4.28 17.05
N PHE A 659 21.79 -5.57 16.74
CA PHE A 659 20.82 -6.14 15.81
C PHE A 659 19.39 -6.11 16.35
N ARG A 660 19.20 -6.30 17.67
CA ARG A 660 17.87 -6.17 18.29
C ARG A 660 17.28 -4.77 18.09
N LYS A 661 18.08 -3.71 18.21
CA LYS A 661 17.60 -2.34 17.95
C LYS A 661 17.18 -2.14 16.49
N ARG A 662 17.99 -2.60 15.54
CA ARG A 662 17.72 -2.48 14.09
C ARG A 662 16.41 -3.16 13.69
N ILE A 663 16.25 -4.42 14.06
CA ILE A 663 15.03 -5.19 13.75
C ILE A 663 13.78 -4.57 14.40
N TRP A 664 13.86 -4.15 15.67
CA TRP A 664 12.70 -3.51 16.30
C TRP A 664 12.28 -2.21 15.60
N ARG A 665 13.18 -1.46 14.97
CA ARG A 665 12.81 -0.29 14.16
C ARG A 665 11.97 -0.69 12.95
N ILE A 666 12.33 -1.78 12.29
CA ILE A 666 11.59 -2.32 11.14
C ILE A 666 10.21 -2.80 11.60
N LEU A 667 10.14 -3.59 12.67
CA LEU A 667 8.88 -4.10 13.21
C LEU A 667 7.94 -2.95 13.66
N GLN A 668 8.48 -1.93 14.33
CA GLN A 668 7.72 -0.74 14.75
C GLN A 668 7.21 0.06 13.54
N ALA A 669 7.99 0.15 12.47
CA ALA A 669 7.52 0.80 11.25
C ALA A 669 6.43 -0.01 10.54
N CYS A 670 6.50 -1.35 10.58
CA CYS A 670 5.45 -2.23 10.05
C CYS A 670 4.10 -2.06 10.77
N GLU A 671 4.11 -1.62 12.04
CA GLU A 671 2.89 -1.27 12.79
C GLU A 671 2.16 -0.05 12.19
N GLN A 672 2.92 0.87 11.62
CA GLN A 672 2.44 2.18 11.21
C GLN A 672 2.22 2.29 9.70
N HIS A 673 2.75 1.35 8.91
CA HIS A 673 2.78 1.41 7.46
C HIS A 673 2.40 0.06 6.82
N GLU A 674 1.15 -0.09 6.38
CA GLU A 674 0.64 -1.28 5.68
C GLU A 674 1.49 -1.65 4.46
N GLN A 675 1.88 -0.67 3.63
CA GLN A 675 2.66 -0.90 2.41
C GLN A 675 4.10 -1.38 2.69
N LEU A 676 4.72 -0.89 3.76
CA LEU A 676 6.02 -1.38 4.21
C LEU A 676 5.88 -2.81 4.73
N ARG A 677 4.87 -3.08 5.57
CA ARG A 677 4.61 -4.41 6.14
C ARG A 677 4.46 -5.48 5.07
N LEU A 678 3.64 -5.22 4.05
CA LEU A 678 3.45 -6.15 2.92
C LEU A 678 4.74 -6.37 2.11
N ARG A 679 5.55 -5.33 1.91
CA ARG A 679 6.86 -5.44 1.25
C ARG A 679 7.83 -6.27 2.06
N VAL A 680 7.94 -6.00 3.37
CA VAL A 680 8.76 -6.78 4.30
C VAL A 680 8.38 -8.26 4.26
N PHE A 681 7.09 -8.60 4.30
CA PHE A 681 6.63 -9.98 4.24
C PHE A 681 6.96 -10.65 2.91
N ALA A 682 6.84 -9.93 1.79
CA ALA A 682 7.20 -10.46 0.47
C ALA A 682 8.72 -10.66 0.30
N GLU A 683 9.53 -9.74 0.82
CA GLU A 683 11.00 -9.80 0.76
C GLU A 683 11.54 -11.02 1.51
N VAL A 684 11.06 -11.26 2.74
CA VAL A 684 11.50 -12.41 3.56
C VAL A 684 10.94 -13.76 3.11
N SER A 685 9.83 -13.78 2.37
CA SER A 685 9.19 -15.03 1.92
C SER A 685 9.73 -15.56 0.58
N SER A 686 10.60 -14.79 -0.08
CA SER A 686 11.18 -15.19 -1.37
C SER A 686 12.18 -16.35 -1.21
N PRO A 687 12.10 -17.42 -2.03
CA PRO A 687 13.04 -18.54 -1.96
C PRO A 687 14.42 -18.10 -2.47
N ARG A 688 15.32 -17.75 -1.56
CA ARG A 688 16.74 -17.51 -1.86
C ARG A 688 17.61 -18.12 -0.76
N THR A 689 18.67 -18.82 -1.18
CA THR A 689 19.55 -19.71 -0.40
C THR A 689 20.54 -18.98 0.50
N CYS A 690 20.72 -19.44 1.74
CA CYS A 690 21.40 -18.71 2.82
C CYS A 690 22.95 -18.75 2.84
N GLU A 691 23.50 -17.83 3.65
CA GLU A 691 24.62 -17.82 4.61
C GLU A 691 25.09 -16.36 4.66
N ASP A 692 25.48 -15.79 3.50
CA ASP A 692 25.74 -14.35 3.30
C ASP A 692 24.47 -13.48 3.15
N GLN A 693 23.28 -14.10 3.04
CA GLN A 693 22.06 -13.39 2.64
C GLN A 693 21.24 -12.79 3.79
N MET A 694 21.48 -13.15 5.07
CA MET A 694 20.67 -12.61 6.18
C MET A 694 20.94 -11.14 6.45
N LEU A 695 22.20 -10.73 6.44
CA LEU A 695 22.58 -9.32 6.53
C LEU A 695 22.09 -8.55 5.31
N LEU A 696 22.16 -9.14 4.11
CA LEU A 696 21.61 -8.55 2.89
C LEU A 696 20.08 -8.36 2.97
N ILE A 697 19.34 -9.34 3.51
CA ILE A 697 17.91 -9.21 3.76
C ILE A 697 17.66 -8.07 4.76
N LEU A 698 18.41 -8.03 5.87
CA LEU A 698 18.29 -6.93 6.83
C LEU A 698 18.57 -5.57 6.19
N GLU A 699 19.58 -5.47 5.32
CA GLU A 699 19.89 -4.26 4.55
C GLU A 699 18.75 -3.88 3.60
N GLN A 700 18.15 -4.84 2.89
CA GLN A 700 16.98 -4.60 2.03
C GLN A 700 15.79 -4.08 2.82
N LEU A 701 15.50 -4.70 3.97
CA LEU A 701 14.42 -4.25 4.87
C LEU A 701 14.67 -2.82 5.38
N GLU A 702 15.92 -2.47 5.68
CA GLU A 702 16.31 -1.12 6.10
C GLU A 702 16.22 -0.11 4.96
N LEU A 703 16.61 -0.48 3.74
CA LEU A 703 16.42 0.35 2.55
C LEU A 703 14.93 0.62 2.30
N SER A 704 14.09 -0.42 2.41
CA SER A 704 12.63 -0.30 2.32
C SER A 704 12.08 0.64 3.40
N LEU A 705 12.58 0.57 4.63
CA LEU A 705 12.24 1.50 5.71
C LEU A 705 12.70 2.94 5.42
N LEU A 706 13.91 3.15 4.90
CA LEU A 706 14.43 4.48 4.57
C LEU A 706 13.65 5.13 3.42
N ALA A 707 13.37 4.35 2.37
CA ALA A 707 12.54 4.80 1.26
C ALA A 707 11.11 5.13 1.71
N GLU A 708 10.54 4.32 2.59
CA GLU A 708 9.23 4.62 3.19
C GLU A 708 9.30 5.90 4.02
N ARG A 709 10.37 6.16 4.78
CA ARG A 709 10.53 7.42 5.53
C ARG A 709 10.67 8.65 4.62
N VAL A 710 11.31 8.53 3.47
CA VAL A 710 11.40 9.65 2.51
C VAL A 710 10.06 9.87 1.83
N SER A 711 9.43 8.79 1.38
CA SER A 711 8.05 8.81 0.89
C SER A 711 7.10 9.37 1.93
N SER A 712 7.46 9.17 3.21
CA SER A 712 6.73 9.71 4.29
C SER A 712 6.89 11.23 4.34
N ARG A 713 8.13 11.74 4.33
CA ARG A 713 8.43 13.12 4.69
C ARG A 713 8.09 14.19 3.67
N VAL A 714 7.76 13.79 2.46
CA VAL A 714 7.81 14.66 1.30
C VAL A 714 6.50 14.55 0.52
N PRO A 715 5.87 15.68 0.12
CA PRO A 715 4.68 15.65 -0.73
C PRO A 715 4.91 14.88 -2.04
N PRO A 716 3.86 14.31 -2.68
CA PRO A 716 4.01 13.52 -3.90
C PRO A 716 4.73 14.25 -5.05
N ALA A 717 4.64 15.58 -5.11
CA ALA A 717 5.31 16.41 -6.11
C ALA A 717 6.83 16.50 -5.91
N GLU A 718 7.30 16.41 -4.65
CA GLU A 718 8.71 16.52 -4.27
C GLU A 718 9.36 15.14 -4.04
N LEU A 719 8.57 14.06 -4.08
CA LEU A 719 9.00 12.69 -3.81
C LEU A 719 10.19 12.25 -4.67
N GLU A 720 10.17 12.56 -5.97
CA GLU A 720 11.26 12.22 -6.89
C GLU A 720 12.58 12.84 -6.42
N GLY A 721 12.57 14.12 -6.01
CA GLY A 721 13.73 14.80 -5.45
C GLY A 721 14.18 14.24 -4.10
N GLY A 722 13.24 13.87 -3.24
CA GLY A 722 13.53 13.21 -1.97
C GLY A 722 14.26 11.87 -2.17
N LEU A 723 13.81 11.05 -3.12
CA LEU A 723 14.39 9.74 -3.42
C LEU A 723 15.75 9.85 -4.10
N VAL A 724 15.95 10.83 -4.99
CA VAL A 724 17.27 11.14 -5.58
C VAL A 724 18.25 11.55 -4.49
N ARG A 725 17.83 12.41 -3.54
CA ARG A 725 18.67 12.76 -2.38
C ARG A 725 19.02 11.52 -1.56
N LEU A 726 18.06 10.66 -1.26
CA LEU A 726 18.32 9.40 -0.54
C LEU A 726 19.32 8.51 -1.29
N GLY A 727 19.21 8.42 -2.62
CA GLY A 727 20.17 7.69 -3.46
C GLY A 727 21.59 8.21 -3.29
N ARG A 728 21.79 9.54 -3.30
CA ARG A 728 23.09 10.18 -3.04
C ARG A 728 23.59 9.90 -1.62
N GLN A 729 22.73 10.00 -0.62
CA GLN A 729 23.06 9.70 0.78
C GLN A 729 23.51 8.23 0.96
N LEU A 730 22.87 7.30 0.28
CA LEU A 730 23.23 5.88 0.27
C LEU A 730 24.52 5.61 -0.51
N ALA A 731 24.76 6.27 -1.64
CA ALA A 731 26.03 6.15 -2.37
C ALA A 731 27.22 6.60 -1.50
N ARG A 732 27.06 7.68 -0.73
CA ARG A 732 28.06 8.11 0.26
C ARG A 732 28.25 7.10 1.38
N LEU A 733 27.16 6.51 1.87
CA LEU A 733 27.22 5.48 2.90
C LEU A 733 27.98 4.25 2.41
N ASP A 734 27.71 3.78 1.20
CA ASP A 734 28.43 2.66 0.58
C ASP A 734 29.93 2.96 0.45
N ALA A 735 30.28 4.19 0.07
CA ALA A 735 31.68 4.62 0.00
C ALA A 735 32.35 4.63 1.39
N VAL A 736 31.68 5.16 2.41
CA VAL A 736 32.15 5.12 3.81
C VAL A 736 32.37 3.68 4.28
N ASP A 737 31.47 2.76 3.94
CA ASP A 737 31.60 1.35 4.31
C ASP A 737 32.77 0.66 3.60
N GLN A 738 33.03 1.02 2.34
CA GLN A 738 34.21 0.54 1.62
C GLN A 738 35.51 1.02 2.27
N PHE A 739 35.58 2.29 2.67
CA PHE A 739 36.73 2.83 3.40
C PHE A 739 36.89 2.20 4.78
N ALA A 740 35.81 2.04 5.54
CA ALA A 740 35.83 1.37 6.83
C ALA A 740 36.32 -0.08 6.68
N ALA A 741 35.85 -0.82 5.68
CA ALA A 741 36.33 -2.18 5.39
C ALA A 741 37.81 -2.21 5.00
N ALA A 742 38.31 -1.21 4.26
CA ALA A 742 39.73 -1.08 3.94
C ALA A 742 40.57 -0.79 5.19
N HIS A 743 40.10 0.08 6.07
CA HIS A 743 40.74 0.40 7.36
C HIS A 743 40.82 -0.83 8.27
N ILE A 744 39.72 -1.57 8.41
CA ILE A 744 39.65 -2.83 9.17
C ILE A 744 40.70 -3.83 8.63
N ARG A 745 40.78 -4.00 7.31
CA ARG A 745 41.80 -4.87 6.70
C ARG A 745 43.23 -4.43 7.01
N GLN A 746 43.47 -3.11 7.12
CA GLN A 746 44.78 -2.58 7.50
C GLN A 746 45.09 -2.85 8.96
N LEU A 747 44.14 -2.60 9.88
CA LEU A 747 44.30 -2.86 11.31
C LEU A 747 44.58 -4.35 11.58
N ARG A 748 43.87 -5.26 10.89
CA ARG A 748 44.09 -6.71 10.99
C ARG A 748 45.49 -7.17 10.56
N ARG A 749 46.19 -6.40 9.73
CA ARG A 749 47.59 -6.69 9.36
C ARG A 749 48.57 -6.35 10.47
N VAL A 750 48.19 -5.45 11.38
CA VAL A 750 49.01 -5.01 12.51
C VAL A 750 48.73 -5.90 13.73
N ASP A 751 47.46 -6.09 14.07
CA ASP A 751 47.02 -7.03 15.11
C ASP A 751 45.60 -7.53 14.82
N ALA A 752 45.45 -8.83 14.60
CA ALA A 752 44.17 -9.45 14.28
C ALA A 752 43.23 -9.59 15.48
N SER A 753 43.74 -9.39 16.71
CA SER A 753 42.99 -9.68 17.95
C SER A 753 42.24 -8.47 18.55
N ILE A 754 42.36 -7.27 17.96
CA ILE A 754 41.91 -6.00 18.57
C ILE A 754 41.01 -5.18 17.60
N VAL A 755 40.31 -5.82 16.66
CA VAL A 755 39.45 -5.11 15.70
C VAL A 755 38.04 -5.67 15.74
N ASP A 756 37.13 -4.86 16.26
CA ASP A 756 35.70 -5.09 16.15
C ASP A 756 35.18 -4.41 14.87
N ASP A 757 34.86 -5.22 13.86
CA ASP A 757 34.44 -4.75 12.55
C ASP A 757 33.15 -3.91 12.61
N ILE A 758 32.23 -4.27 13.51
CA ILE A 758 30.94 -3.59 13.66
C ILE A 758 31.14 -2.26 14.37
N GLU A 759 31.89 -2.22 15.47
CA GLU A 759 32.17 -0.97 16.17
C GLU A 759 33.00 -0.01 15.31
N THR A 760 33.98 -0.51 14.56
CA THR A 760 34.78 0.33 13.63
C THR A 760 33.91 0.92 12.52
N ARG A 761 33.04 0.13 11.88
CA ARG A 761 32.11 0.64 10.85
C ARG A 761 31.09 1.62 11.43
N LEU A 762 30.53 1.32 12.60
CA LEU A 762 29.60 2.21 13.29
C LEU A 762 30.27 3.53 13.65
N PHE A 763 31.56 3.52 14.00
CA PHE A 763 32.31 4.71 14.35
C PHE A 763 32.43 5.65 13.15
N PHE A 764 32.87 5.13 11.99
CA PHE A 764 32.88 5.91 10.74
C PHE A 764 31.50 6.44 10.39
N ARG A 765 30.47 5.58 10.38
CA ARG A 765 29.09 5.95 10.04
C ARG A 765 28.58 7.08 10.95
N LEU A 766 28.69 6.93 12.28
CA LEU A 766 28.17 7.90 13.25
C LEU A 766 28.91 9.24 13.20
N ARG A 767 30.25 9.22 13.11
CA ARG A 767 31.07 10.44 13.08
C ARG A 767 30.95 11.19 11.75
N LEU A 768 30.79 10.47 10.63
CA LEU A 768 30.61 11.05 9.30
C LEU A 768 29.14 11.34 8.94
N ARG A 769 28.19 11.04 9.82
CA ARG A 769 26.76 11.25 9.59
C ARG A 769 26.41 12.68 9.20
N GLN A 770 26.81 13.66 10.01
CA GLN A 770 26.53 15.07 9.72
C GLN A 770 27.41 15.62 8.59
N PRO A 771 28.74 15.37 8.57
CA PRO A 771 29.60 15.88 7.51
C PRO A 771 29.23 15.39 6.09
N LEU A 772 28.72 14.17 5.95
CA LEU A 772 28.37 13.58 4.65
C LEU A 772 26.85 13.45 4.41
N ASP A 773 26.02 13.92 5.35
CA ASP A 773 24.55 13.79 5.31
C ASP A 773 24.08 12.32 5.16
N LEU A 774 24.63 11.41 5.96
CA LEU A 774 24.31 9.97 5.85
C LEU A 774 22.92 9.64 6.41
N PRO A 775 22.17 8.70 5.80
CA PRO A 775 20.76 8.42 6.14
C PRO A 775 20.62 7.48 7.35
N ILE A 776 21.53 7.57 8.31
CA ILE A 776 21.55 6.70 9.50
C ILE A 776 20.90 7.40 10.70
N LEU A 777 20.24 6.63 11.56
CA LEU A 777 19.77 7.14 12.85
C LEU A 777 20.93 7.18 13.85
N PRO A 778 20.92 8.10 14.83
CA PRO A 778 21.89 8.08 15.91
C PRO A 778 21.70 6.79 16.72
N ASP A 779 22.67 5.89 16.63
CA ASP A 779 22.77 4.73 17.52
C ASP A 779 23.74 5.05 18.67
N THR A 780 23.50 4.43 19.81
CA THR A 780 24.46 4.48 20.93
C THR A 780 25.57 3.48 20.65
N MET A 781 26.78 3.98 20.44
CA MET A 781 28.00 3.17 20.45
C MET A 781 28.33 2.76 21.89
N HIS A 782 28.65 1.49 22.12
CA HIS A 782 28.96 1.01 23.47
C HIS A 782 30.45 1.14 23.80
N PHE A 783 31.33 1.16 22.80
CA PHE A 783 32.78 1.10 22.98
C PHE A 783 33.55 1.96 21.95
N GLU A 784 33.56 3.29 22.13
CA GLU A 784 34.29 4.21 21.22
C GLU A 784 35.81 3.93 21.17
N ASP A 785 36.38 3.44 22.27
CA ASP A 785 37.82 3.18 22.41
C ASP A 785 38.35 2.00 21.57
N PHE A 786 37.46 1.15 21.04
CA PHE A 786 37.82 -0.06 20.30
C PHE A 786 37.80 0.11 18.78
N ALA A 787 37.34 1.26 18.27
CA ALA A 787 37.28 1.51 16.84
C ALA A 787 38.67 1.73 16.20
N ASN A 788 39.67 2.18 16.98
CA ASN A 788 41.03 2.47 16.49
C ASN A 788 41.04 3.38 15.23
N VAL A 789 40.15 4.40 15.22
CA VAL A 789 40.03 5.40 14.14
C VAL A 789 40.42 6.78 14.69
N THR A 790 41.35 7.46 14.03
CA THR A 790 41.75 8.81 14.41
C THR A 790 40.91 9.89 13.72
N GLU A 791 40.93 11.11 14.25
CA GLU A 791 40.32 12.28 13.59
C GLU A 791 40.91 12.54 12.19
N GLN A 792 42.18 12.19 11.97
CA GLN A 792 42.82 12.31 10.66
C GLN A 792 42.24 11.30 9.66
N ASP A 793 41.97 10.07 10.10
CA ASP A 793 41.33 9.05 9.27
C ASP A 793 39.92 9.48 8.87
N LEU A 794 39.14 10.04 9.81
CA LEU A 794 37.80 10.58 9.54
C LEU A 794 37.82 11.70 8.49
N ARG A 795 38.74 12.67 8.63
CA ARG A 795 38.88 13.76 7.64
C ARG A 795 39.33 13.24 6.28
N SER A 796 40.24 12.27 6.25
CA SER A 796 40.69 11.65 5.00
C SER A 796 39.53 10.98 4.29
N VAL A 797 38.75 10.15 4.99
CA VAL A 797 37.57 9.48 4.42
C VAL A 797 36.53 10.49 3.96
N GLN A 798 36.25 11.52 4.76
CA GLN A 798 35.31 12.58 4.38
C GLN A 798 35.71 13.24 3.05
N ASN A 799 36.97 13.66 2.93
CA ASN A 799 37.46 14.33 1.72
C ASN A 799 37.43 13.38 0.52
N SER A 800 37.89 12.14 0.69
CA SER A 800 37.87 11.15 -0.39
C SER A 800 36.46 10.82 -0.88
N VAL A 801 35.47 10.70 0.00
CA VAL A 801 34.07 10.46 -0.40
C VAL A 801 33.52 11.65 -1.21
N LEU A 802 33.85 12.89 -0.82
CA LEU A 802 33.41 14.08 -1.54
C LEU A 802 34.13 14.25 -2.89
N GLU A 803 35.41 13.90 -2.97
CA GLU A 803 36.21 13.98 -4.21
C GLU A 803 35.83 12.89 -5.23
N MET A 804 35.46 11.69 -4.78
CA MET A 804 35.02 10.59 -5.63
C MET A 804 33.58 10.73 -6.12
N GLU A 805 32.83 11.71 -5.60
CA GLU A 805 31.44 11.87 -5.94
C GLU A 805 31.28 12.40 -7.38
N ASN A 806 30.93 11.49 -8.28
CA ASN A 806 30.73 11.79 -9.68
C ASN A 806 29.27 11.53 -10.09
N ARG A 807 28.73 12.41 -10.94
CA ARG A 807 27.32 12.39 -11.35
C ARG A 807 26.92 11.08 -12.03
N GLU A 808 27.79 10.53 -12.88
CA GLU A 808 27.51 9.26 -13.58
C GLU A 808 27.41 8.09 -12.61
N ASP A 809 28.29 8.03 -11.61
CA ASP A 809 28.28 6.96 -10.60
C ASP A 809 27.05 7.06 -9.69
N LEU A 810 26.60 8.28 -9.38
CA LEU A 810 25.35 8.51 -8.65
C LEU A 810 24.12 8.05 -9.44
N ILE A 811 24.07 8.30 -10.75
CA ILE A 811 22.98 7.84 -11.63
C ILE A 811 22.93 6.31 -11.64
N VAL A 812 24.08 5.65 -11.82
CA VAL A 812 24.18 4.18 -11.83
C VAL A 812 23.79 3.60 -10.47
N SER A 813 24.28 4.20 -9.38
CA SER A 813 23.96 3.79 -8.01
C SER A 813 22.45 3.89 -7.74
N LEU A 814 21.81 4.99 -8.13
CA LEU A 814 20.37 5.20 -7.97
C LEU A 814 19.56 4.20 -8.80
N ALA A 815 19.94 3.97 -10.06
CA ALA A 815 19.25 3.07 -10.98
C ALA A 815 19.21 1.62 -10.49
N GLN A 816 20.18 1.21 -9.66
CA GLN A 816 20.26 -0.12 -9.07
C GLN A 816 19.49 -0.26 -7.74
N ARG A 817 18.93 0.82 -7.19
CA ARG A 817 18.21 0.75 -5.91
C ARG A 817 16.79 0.19 -6.09
N PRO A 818 16.37 -0.80 -5.29
CA PRO A 818 15.02 -1.37 -5.37
C PRO A 818 13.90 -0.33 -5.20
N PHE A 819 14.07 0.65 -4.30
CA PHE A 819 13.07 1.70 -4.09
C PHE A 819 12.92 2.61 -5.31
N TRP A 820 13.99 2.84 -6.06
CA TRP A 820 13.97 3.67 -7.26
C TRP A 820 13.21 2.97 -8.37
N GLU A 821 13.49 1.69 -8.58
CA GLU A 821 12.75 0.85 -9.53
C GLU A 821 11.23 0.91 -9.26
N VAL A 822 10.82 0.70 -8.01
CA VAL A 822 9.40 0.77 -7.63
C VAL A 822 8.80 2.14 -7.94
N HIS A 823 9.51 3.22 -7.61
CA HIS A 823 9.05 4.58 -7.87
C HIS A 823 8.87 4.86 -9.36
N VAL A 824 9.88 4.57 -10.18
CA VAL A 824 9.83 4.90 -11.61
C VAL A 824 8.85 4.02 -12.39
N ARG A 825 8.65 2.77 -11.98
CA ARG A 825 7.59 1.91 -12.55
C ARG A 825 6.19 2.45 -12.26
N GLN A 826 5.98 3.02 -11.07
CA GLN A 826 4.71 3.66 -10.72
C GLN A 826 4.50 4.99 -11.44
N ARG A 827 5.59 5.74 -11.65
CA ARG A 827 5.53 7.08 -12.26
C ARG A 827 5.49 7.06 -13.79
N TYR A 828 6.18 6.11 -14.43
CA TYR A 828 6.35 6.02 -15.89
C TYR A 828 5.98 4.63 -16.45
N PRO A 829 4.78 4.08 -16.15
CA PRO A 829 4.41 2.73 -16.56
C PRO A 829 4.47 2.52 -18.09
N ASP A 830 4.02 3.53 -18.86
CA ASP A 830 3.97 3.47 -20.32
C ASP A 830 5.34 3.18 -20.98
N ARG A 831 6.44 3.65 -20.36
CA ARG A 831 7.80 3.42 -20.88
C ARG A 831 8.24 1.97 -20.68
N PHE A 832 7.91 1.37 -19.54
CA PHE A 832 8.21 -0.04 -19.28
C PHE A 832 7.31 -0.96 -20.11
N ASP A 833 6.05 -0.57 -20.33
CA ASP A 833 5.13 -1.32 -21.19
C ASP A 833 5.58 -1.29 -22.66
N THR A 834 5.99 -0.12 -23.17
CA THR A 834 6.56 0.02 -24.52
C THR A 834 7.82 -0.83 -24.67
N LEU A 835 8.70 -0.83 -23.67
CA LEU A 835 9.89 -1.67 -23.65
C LEU A 835 9.51 -3.14 -23.73
N ARG A 836 8.58 -3.60 -22.88
CA ARG A 836 8.12 -4.98 -22.80
C ARG A 836 7.48 -5.47 -24.11
N GLN A 837 6.60 -4.67 -24.72
CA GLN A 837 5.95 -4.99 -26.00
C GLN A 837 6.96 -5.31 -27.11
N ARG A 838 8.10 -4.59 -27.17
CA ARG A 838 9.16 -4.85 -28.15
C ARG A 838 9.75 -6.26 -28.02
N PHE A 839 9.84 -6.80 -26.80
CA PHE A 839 10.40 -8.13 -26.56
C PHE A 839 9.33 -9.22 -26.63
N ASP A 840 8.08 -8.93 -26.24
CA ASP A 840 6.94 -9.83 -26.43
C ASP A 840 6.78 -10.19 -27.92
N LEU A 841 6.85 -9.19 -28.83
CA LEU A 841 6.83 -9.44 -30.29
C LEU A 841 7.98 -10.31 -30.79
N ARG A 842 9.18 -10.21 -30.18
CA ARG A 842 10.33 -11.06 -30.52
C ARG A 842 10.13 -12.50 -30.04
N LEU A 843 9.54 -12.68 -28.86
CA LEU A 843 9.17 -14.01 -28.33
C LEU A 843 8.09 -14.65 -29.19
N GLU A 844 7.04 -13.90 -29.55
CA GLU A 844 5.97 -14.37 -30.45
C GLU A 844 6.52 -14.80 -31.82
N GLN A 845 7.49 -14.08 -32.37
CA GLN A 845 8.15 -14.47 -33.63
C GLN A 845 8.96 -15.76 -33.49
N ILE A 846 9.68 -15.95 -32.38
CA ILE A 846 10.44 -17.18 -32.10
C ILE A 846 9.48 -18.37 -31.92
N GLU A 847 8.34 -18.16 -31.25
CA GLU A 847 7.27 -19.16 -31.13
C GLU A 847 6.64 -19.49 -32.49
N ALA A 848 6.40 -18.49 -33.34
CA ALA A 848 5.89 -18.68 -34.70
C ALA A 848 6.89 -19.41 -35.62
N ASP A 849 8.19 -19.20 -35.43
CA ASP A 849 9.24 -19.91 -36.16
C ASP A 849 9.34 -21.39 -35.71
N LEU A 850 9.17 -21.68 -34.42
CA LEU A 850 9.10 -23.04 -33.90
C LEU A 850 7.83 -23.76 -34.38
N ALA A 851 6.68 -23.09 -34.31
CA ALA A 851 5.40 -23.64 -34.77
C ALA A 851 5.40 -23.93 -36.29
N ALA A 852 6.12 -23.12 -37.07
CA ALA A 852 6.33 -23.32 -38.49
C ALA A 852 7.48 -24.30 -38.82
N GLN A 853 8.07 -24.97 -37.83
CA GLN A 853 9.22 -25.88 -37.96
C GLN A 853 10.46 -25.25 -38.64
N ARG A 854 10.60 -23.92 -38.59
CA ARG A 854 11.74 -23.18 -39.14
C ARG A 854 12.96 -23.20 -38.22
N ILE A 855 12.76 -23.51 -36.94
CA ILE A 855 13.80 -23.70 -35.92
C ILE A 855 13.47 -24.92 -35.05
N ASP A 856 14.49 -25.53 -34.44
CA ASP A 856 14.32 -26.63 -33.49
C ASP A 856 14.18 -26.11 -32.04
N GLU A 857 13.74 -26.99 -31.14
CA GLU A 857 13.49 -26.63 -29.73
C GLU A 857 14.74 -26.12 -29.01
N TRP A 858 15.92 -26.65 -29.34
CA TRP A 858 17.17 -26.19 -28.76
C TRP A 858 17.48 -24.74 -29.18
N THR A 859 17.31 -24.41 -30.46
CA THR A 859 17.47 -23.03 -30.96
C THR A 859 16.42 -22.08 -30.41
N HIS A 860 15.17 -22.54 -30.22
CA HIS A 860 14.12 -21.76 -29.56
C HIS A 860 14.53 -21.35 -28.12
N VAL A 861 15.03 -22.30 -27.32
CA VAL A 861 15.48 -22.01 -25.94
C VAL A 861 16.68 -21.06 -25.91
N GLN A 862 17.66 -21.24 -26.81
CA GLN A 862 18.80 -20.32 -26.88
C GLN A 862 18.36 -18.91 -27.28
N ARG A 863 17.53 -18.77 -28.32
CA ARG A 863 17.00 -17.46 -28.76
C ARG A 863 16.13 -16.81 -27.68
N GLY A 864 15.28 -17.57 -26.98
CA GLY A 864 14.47 -17.08 -25.87
C GLY A 864 15.31 -16.57 -24.69
N ARG A 865 16.40 -17.29 -24.33
CA ARG A 865 17.36 -16.83 -23.31
C ARG A 865 18.06 -15.53 -23.73
N THR A 866 18.46 -15.42 -24.99
CA THR A 866 19.03 -14.18 -25.52
C THR A 866 18.03 -13.03 -25.43
N VAL A 867 16.77 -13.24 -25.80
CA VAL A 867 15.71 -12.22 -25.69
C VAL A 867 15.49 -11.79 -24.24
N MET A 868 15.49 -12.73 -23.29
CA MET A 868 15.36 -12.41 -21.85
C MET A 868 16.58 -11.63 -21.33
N SER A 869 17.79 -12.01 -21.74
CA SER A 869 19.01 -11.28 -21.40
C SER A 869 18.99 -9.86 -21.98
N ASP A 870 18.61 -9.71 -23.25
CA ASP A 870 18.48 -8.41 -23.90
C ASP A 870 17.43 -7.53 -23.20
N TYR A 871 16.31 -8.12 -22.75
CA TYR A 871 15.28 -7.42 -22.00
C TYR A 871 15.81 -6.91 -20.66
N GLN A 872 16.54 -7.75 -19.91
CA GLN A 872 17.15 -7.34 -18.63
C GLN A 872 18.17 -6.21 -18.81
N VAL A 873 18.97 -6.26 -19.89
CA VAL A 873 19.90 -5.17 -20.23
C VAL A 873 19.12 -3.89 -20.56
N ALA A 874 18.13 -3.98 -21.45
CA ALA A 874 17.36 -2.82 -21.88
C ALA A 874 16.51 -2.21 -20.74
N GLU A 875 16.07 -3.03 -19.79
CA GLU A 875 15.38 -2.58 -18.58
C GLU A 875 16.33 -1.81 -17.65
N ARG A 876 17.56 -2.32 -17.44
CA ARG A 876 18.60 -1.60 -16.69
C ARG A 876 18.99 -0.28 -17.36
N ASP A 877 19.05 -0.26 -18.68
CA ASP A 877 19.32 0.96 -19.45
C ASP A 877 18.18 1.98 -19.30
N LEU A 878 16.92 1.52 -19.30
CA LEU A 878 15.76 2.37 -19.06
C LEU A 878 15.77 2.95 -17.64
N LEU A 879 16.08 2.14 -16.63
CA LEU A 879 16.22 2.58 -15.23
C LEU A 879 17.31 3.66 -15.10
N SER A 880 18.45 3.46 -15.77
CA SER A 880 19.55 4.43 -15.80
C SER A 880 19.19 5.72 -16.53
N THR A 881 18.43 5.60 -17.62
CA THR A 881 17.91 6.75 -18.38
C THR A 881 16.95 7.58 -17.52
N LEU A 882 16.02 6.93 -16.82
CA LEU A 882 15.06 7.60 -15.94
C LEU A 882 15.74 8.26 -14.74
N ALA A 883 16.79 7.63 -14.18
CA ALA A 883 17.63 8.24 -13.16
C ALA A 883 18.33 9.50 -13.70
N ARG A 884 18.94 9.44 -14.89
CA ARG A 884 19.57 10.60 -15.53
C ARG A 884 18.60 11.76 -15.73
N GLU A 885 17.42 11.48 -16.29
CA GLU A 885 16.38 12.47 -16.51
C GLU A 885 15.90 13.11 -15.20
N ALA A 886 15.86 12.35 -14.10
CA ALA A 886 15.52 12.89 -12.78
C ALA A 886 16.61 13.84 -12.26
N TYR A 887 17.90 13.49 -12.40
CA TYR A 887 19.01 14.40 -12.09
C TYR A 887 18.96 15.68 -12.94
N ASP A 888 18.66 15.55 -14.24
CA ASP A 888 18.51 16.70 -15.15
C ASP A 888 17.36 17.63 -14.72
N ARG A 889 16.19 17.08 -14.38
CA ARG A 889 15.02 17.86 -13.93
C ARG A 889 15.28 18.62 -12.64
N LEU A 890 16.07 18.04 -11.73
CA LEU A 890 16.32 18.58 -10.40
C LEU A 890 17.49 19.57 -10.36
N ASN A 891 18.18 19.80 -11.48
CA ASN A 891 19.41 20.61 -11.56
C ASN A 891 20.48 20.15 -10.54
N LEU A 892 20.61 18.84 -10.32
CA LEU A 892 21.54 18.23 -9.35
C LEU A 892 22.79 17.63 -10.00
#